data_AF-A0A1N7KVE3-F1
#
_entry.id   AF-A0A1N7KVE3-F1
#
_cell.length_a   1.000
_cell.length_b   1.000
_cell.length_c   1.000
_cell.angle_alpha   90.00
_cell.angle_beta   90.00
_cell.angle_gamma   90.00
#
_symmetry.space_group_name_H-M   'P 1'
#
loop_
_entity.id
_entity.type
_entity.pdbx_description
1 polymer ?
#
loop_
_entity_poly.entity_id
_entity_poly.type
_entity_poly.pdbx_seq_one_letter_code
_entity_poly.pdbx_strand_id
1 'polypeptide(L)'
;MNYSIRLLLCCFALWLTSTAQAQSLTNGNYGAVASDGEVTCGGIGSDGKLQEPCGFKPAIFEGDAVGECPAGSFFDVGLWSCWSCPQGYDRTLAAVDTDRACAKPNPSKRGTFGRASFQGKVCPEGSFFDPTRDGECWSCPSGYNRTVAPVEWADACVKPAKENFKRINRHNRATGLLGTDCPSGQFWDARDGHCYSCPSGYNRTGYAVNHERACSQLVREQKSKATLVKKAQCETGEILDLRNGGECWTCPTAADRTIYPVNGAKACETGGGFDYSTATQTAALTCPAGQIFDTLNSRNSRVREHVKRKYNGSFPSSVGHKGGGSCWSCPVGYRRTVLAVWDQAACESNGIEWKMPEYRQPGLFGLKGANEVVIALIKERTTIEAIAADLAKSLKKSEEDNIRDSWQEIHDAPESSGVLALAVLSRIEVAASSPGEASADEKELLKSYSEAVVHFRTYLADQALQAYQAWDEADRKKNEVYSAVMIAGIGVAATATTFGTTAALYGMGAEAIRNELWPVPDFSELTLEAIIKDQLKGEAIGFVYTKVLLSDAVLKKFFPKSADLTAIRKTMTEAVERAQSTMAKYALQKASTEAASAAASAGAKVTSQAVLKAISAAGPQILADLAIETVIAWVELQIERANAEPRLNAMLADAKRPFDVKRLLATTKGVAEVEGQWTTVIAGTTSPADKAALREAVAEAMKASANKADPQVAANFKALKWKSLGEKADAIFIGHDGDLYRLTKAGKGDVIEAYNAKNRSKPWSELASGYRAVTAGEKGELYLMKNDGTLATVKSDGKSLRKIDGGASQIVAVGEGDLWVVSDKLSGGEGDIWVMQGKRWSKKSGFTAQYLAAANGFLWGVKDNGDIYRSESGDSANILSSRMTKLDGRANGIAAGNDGAVMVVGTNQKLYGWDGVNQSWLEIKPPSAPAQVVMKDSSTVYMLSENGEIYQGQAR
;
A
#
# COMPACT_ATOMS: atom_id res chain seq x y z
N MET A 1 10.43 -33.70 -50.37
CA MET A 1 11.34 -32.61 -49.93
C MET A 1 10.62 -31.32 -49.49
N ASN A 2 9.48 -30.93 -50.08
CA ASN A 2 8.80 -29.67 -49.70
C ASN A 2 7.93 -29.72 -48.42
N TYR A 3 7.69 -30.90 -47.83
CA TYR A 3 6.91 -31.03 -46.58
C TYR A 3 7.76 -30.88 -45.31
N SER A 4 9.02 -31.30 -45.33
CA SER A 4 9.92 -31.21 -44.17
C SER A 4 10.40 -29.78 -43.90
N ILE A 5 10.49 -28.93 -44.93
CA ILE A 5 10.88 -27.52 -44.80
C ILE A 5 9.73 -26.67 -44.22
N ARG A 6 8.47 -27.03 -44.51
CA ARG A 6 7.29 -26.34 -43.92
C ARG A 6 7.05 -26.71 -42.45
N LEU A 7 7.39 -27.93 -42.04
CA LEU A 7 7.31 -28.32 -40.63
C LEU A 7 8.39 -27.63 -39.78
N LEU A 8 9.61 -27.48 -40.31
CA LEU A 8 10.69 -26.74 -39.64
C LEU A 8 10.42 -25.23 -39.52
N LEU A 9 9.77 -24.62 -40.53
CA LEU A 9 9.36 -23.21 -40.48
C LEU A 9 8.19 -22.95 -39.51
N CYS A 10 7.26 -23.90 -39.34
CA CYS A 10 6.21 -23.82 -38.31
C CYS A 10 6.75 -24.01 -36.89
N CYS A 11 7.73 -24.90 -36.68
CA CYS A 11 8.38 -25.07 -35.38
C CYS A 11 9.27 -23.88 -34.99
N PHE A 12 9.92 -23.21 -35.95
CA PHE A 12 10.67 -21.97 -35.69
C PHE A 12 9.74 -20.77 -35.39
N ALA A 13 8.55 -20.72 -35.99
CA ALA A 13 7.57 -19.67 -35.71
C ALA A 13 6.93 -19.80 -34.30
N LEU A 14 6.79 -21.03 -33.79
CA LEU A 14 6.30 -21.29 -32.43
C LEU A 14 7.33 -20.98 -31.32
N TRP A 15 8.63 -20.97 -31.65
CA TRP A 15 9.72 -20.53 -30.75
C TRP A 15 9.96 -19.01 -30.78
N LEU A 16 9.52 -18.31 -31.82
CA LEU A 16 9.63 -16.84 -31.93
C LEU A 16 8.42 -16.10 -31.33
N THR A 17 7.31 -16.78 -31.04
CA THR A 17 6.16 -16.16 -30.36
C THR A 17 6.28 -16.12 -28.83
N SER A 18 7.11 -16.97 -28.22
CA SER A 18 7.40 -16.94 -26.78
C SER A 18 8.37 -15.82 -26.39
N THR A 19 9.25 -15.39 -27.29
CA THR A 19 10.21 -14.28 -27.04
C THR A 19 9.61 -12.90 -27.29
N ALA A 20 8.58 -12.78 -28.15
CA ALA A 20 7.93 -11.52 -28.45
C ALA A 20 6.97 -11.01 -27.35
N GLN A 21 6.46 -11.89 -26.48
CA GLN A 21 5.64 -11.48 -25.32
C GLN A 21 6.47 -11.06 -24.10
N ALA A 22 7.72 -11.50 -24.00
CA ALA A 22 8.63 -11.08 -22.93
C ALA A 22 9.14 -9.63 -23.12
N GLN A 23 9.28 -9.17 -24.37
CA GLN A 23 9.72 -7.79 -24.66
C GLN A 23 8.67 -6.71 -24.34
N SER A 24 7.40 -7.06 -24.03
CA SER A 24 6.37 -6.07 -23.72
C SER A 24 6.19 -5.75 -22.23
N LEU A 25 6.91 -6.43 -21.33
CA LEU A 25 6.83 -6.20 -19.89
C LEU A 25 7.84 -5.16 -19.38
N THR A 26 8.79 -4.75 -20.21
CA THR A 26 9.77 -3.70 -19.90
C THR A 26 9.31 -2.37 -20.49
N ASN A 27 8.27 -1.78 -19.93
CA ASN A 27 7.77 -0.47 -20.39
C ASN A 27 8.65 0.65 -19.79
N GLY A 28 9.85 0.82 -20.34
CA GLY A 28 10.68 2.03 -20.27
C GLY A 28 11.28 2.47 -18.93
N ASN A 29 10.59 2.34 -17.79
CA ASN A 29 11.03 2.86 -16.48
C ASN A 29 10.77 1.91 -15.30
N TYR A 30 9.96 0.87 -15.46
CA TYR A 30 9.63 -0.12 -14.42
C TYR A 30 9.27 -1.48 -15.04
N GLY A 31 9.34 -2.55 -14.27
CA GLY A 31 9.19 -3.94 -14.75
C GLY A 31 10.30 -4.87 -14.29
N ALA A 32 10.24 -6.13 -14.73
CA ALA A 32 11.24 -7.14 -14.40
C ALA A 32 12.59 -6.84 -15.08
N VAL A 33 13.70 -6.97 -14.34
CA VAL A 33 15.06 -6.77 -14.88
C VAL A 33 15.51 -7.91 -15.81
N ALA A 34 14.84 -9.06 -15.73
CA ALA A 34 14.97 -10.20 -16.62
C ALA A 34 13.60 -10.87 -16.79
N SER A 35 13.38 -11.57 -17.91
CA SER A 35 12.12 -12.28 -18.18
C SER A 35 12.05 -13.64 -17.49
N ASP A 36 13.19 -14.27 -17.27
CA ASP A 36 13.27 -15.68 -16.89
C ASP A 36 13.82 -15.79 -15.47
N GLY A 37 13.14 -16.55 -14.61
CA GLY A 37 13.71 -16.94 -13.32
C GLY A 37 14.68 -18.10 -13.48
N GLU A 38 15.48 -18.34 -12.43
CA GLU A 38 16.51 -19.38 -12.47
C GLU A 38 16.34 -20.39 -11.33
N VAL A 39 16.60 -21.66 -11.63
CA VAL A 39 16.69 -22.69 -10.60
C VAL A 39 18.09 -22.65 -9.98
N THR A 40 18.18 -22.46 -8.67
CA THR A 40 19.46 -22.38 -7.95
C THR A 40 19.95 -23.74 -7.45
N CYS A 41 19.05 -24.71 -7.24
CA CYS A 41 19.37 -26.11 -6.93
C CYS A 41 18.19 -27.04 -7.27
N GLY A 42 18.47 -28.34 -7.37
CA GLY A 42 17.48 -29.40 -7.58
C GLY A 42 16.78 -29.42 -8.95
N GLY A 43 16.98 -28.41 -9.79
CA GLY A 43 16.43 -28.34 -11.15
C GLY A 43 17.32 -28.99 -12.20
N ILE A 44 17.11 -28.59 -13.46
CA ILE A 44 17.97 -28.99 -14.58
C ILE A 44 19.06 -27.93 -14.76
N GLY A 45 20.32 -28.37 -14.73
CA GLY A 45 21.48 -27.54 -15.01
C GLY A 45 21.54 -27.09 -16.46
N SER A 46 22.35 -26.06 -16.73
CA SER A 46 22.60 -25.59 -18.10
C SER A 46 23.24 -26.66 -19.02
N ASP A 47 23.73 -27.76 -18.45
CA ASP A 47 24.25 -28.94 -19.15
C ASP A 47 23.17 -30.02 -19.43
N GLY A 48 21.90 -29.75 -19.10
CA GLY A 48 20.77 -30.66 -19.29
C GLY A 48 20.70 -31.81 -18.27
N LYS A 49 21.52 -31.78 -17.22
CA LYS A 49 21.52 -32.81 -16.16
C LYS A 49 20.74 -32.34 -14.93
N LEU A 50 20.24 -33.31 -14.18
CA LEU A 50 19.63 -33.03 -12.87
C LEU A 50 20.72 -32.49 -11.93
N GLN A 51 20.49 -31.32 -11.36
CA GLN A 51 21.34 -30.73 -10.32
C GLN A 51 21.23 -31.53 -9.02
N GLU A 52 22.22 -31.34 -8.14
CA GLU A 52 22.14 -31.88 -6.78
C GLU A 52 20.88 -31.37 -6.06
N PRO A 53 20.23 -32.22 -5.24
CA PRO A 53 19.07 -31.82 -4.45
C PRO A 53 19.41 -30.61 -3.57
N CYS A 54 18.48 -29.68 -3.46
CA CYS A 54 18.61 -28.59 -2.51
C CYS A 54 18.80 -29.14 -1.09
N GLY A 55 19.90 -28.75 -0.44
CA GLY A 55 20.27 -29.27 0.88
C GLY A 55 19.25 -28.94 1.96
N PHE A 56 19.24 -29.71 3.05
CA PHE A 56 18.29 -29.57 4.16
C PHE A 56 18.45 -28.26 4.95
N LYS A 57 17.38 -27.83 5.62
CA LYS A 57 17.37 -26.69 6.54
C LYS A 57 16.70 -27.03 7.88
N PRO A 58 17.07 -26.36 8.99
CA PRO A 58 16.36 -26.49 10.24
C PRO A 58 14.96 -25.87 10.14
N ALA A 59 14.00 -26.39 10.91
CA ALA A 59 12.70 -25.75 11.06
C ALA A 59 12.84 -24.49 11.93
N ILE A 60 11.99 -23.50 11.64
CA ILE A 60 11.98 -22.21 12.32
C ILE A 60 10.96 -22.30 13.45
N PHE A 61 11.38 -22.02 14.69
CA PHE A 61 10.45 -21.95 15.82
C PHE A 61 9.53 -20.74 15.66
N GLU A 62 8.22 -20.96 15.70
CA GLU A 62 7.23 -19.89 15.53
C GLU A 62 6.68 -19.36 16.84
N GLY A 63 6.37 -20.24 17.79
CA GLY A 63 5.84 -19.91 19.09
C GLY A 63 5.38 -21.15 19.87
N ASP A 64 4.77 -20.96 21.04
CA ASP A 64 4.09 -22.06 21.73
C ASP A 64 2.66 -22.26 21.19
N ALA A 65 2.20 -23.50 21.15
CA ALA A 65 0.81 -23.84 20.86
C ALA A 65 -0.03 -23.74 22.14
N VAL A 66 -1.19 -23.09 22.11
CA VAL A 66 -2.01 -22.86 23.32
C VAL A 66 -3.16 -23.84 23.39
N GLY A 67 -2.98 -24.99 24.05
CA GLY A 67 -3.98 -26.08 24.08
C GLY A 67 -5.35 -25.78 24.72
N GLU A 68 -5.56 -24.58 25.27
CA GLU A 68 -6.83 -24.14 25.89
C GLU A 68 -7.13 -22.68 25.55
N CYS A 69 -8.40 -22.37 25.23
CA CYS A 69 -8.78 -20.99 24.94
C CYS A 69 -8.81 -20.10 26.19
N PRO A 70 -8.29 -18.86 26.13
CA PRO A 70 -8.43 -17.88 27.20
C PRO A 70 -9.89 -17.71 27.65
N ALA A 71 -10.11 -17.49 28.96
CA ALA A 71 -11.43 -17.26 29.50
C ALA A 71 -12.15 -16.10 28.78
N GLY A 72 -13.40 -16.32 28.33
CA GLY A 72 -14.16 -15.37 27.53
C GLY A 72 -13.92 -15.44 26.02
N SER A 73 -13.12 -16.39 25.55
CA SER A 73 -12.97 -16.74 24.13
C SER A 73 -13.53 -18.13 23.82
N PHE A 74 -13.77 -18.41 22.55
CA PHE A 74 -14.32 -19.65 22.02
C PHE A 74 -13.42 -20.19 20.89
N PHE A 75 -13.43 -21.50 20.70
CA PHE A 75 -12.62 -22.19 19.70
C PHE A 75 -13.31 -22.18 18.33
N ASP A 76 -12.55 -21.87 17.29
CA ASP A 76 -12.96 -22.07 15.90
C ASP A 76 -12.23 -23.28 15.29
N VAL A 77 -13.02 -24.22 14.76
CA VAL A 77 -12.50 -25.48 14.21
C VAL A 77 -11.88 -25.29 12.82
N GLY A 78 -12.31 -24.28 12.06
CA GLY A 78 -11.80 -24.02 10.71
C GLY A 78 -10.41 -23.38 10.74
N LEU A 79 -10.20 -22.43 11.65
CA LEU A 79 -8.95 -21.69 11.81
C LEU A 79 -8.10 -22.17 12.98
N TRP A 80 -8.53 -23.23 13.69
CA TRP A 80 -7.78 -23.86 14.78
C TRP A 80 -7.26 -22.88 15.85
N SER A 81 -8.08 -21.87 16.17
CA SER A 81 -7.71 -20.72 16.99
C SER A 81 -8.83 -20.28 17.91
N CYS A 82 -8.48 -19.49 18.92
CA CYS A 82 -9.40 -18.94 19.91
C CYS A 82 -9.78 -17.51 19.55
N TRP A 83 -11.05 -17.20 19.72
CA TRP A 83 -11.66 -15.96 19.28
C TRP A 83 -12.59 -15.41 20.35
N SER A 84 -12.68 -14.10 20.50
CA SER A 84 -13.65 -13.46 21.38
C SER A 84 -14.45 -12.40 20.65
N CYS A 85 -15.70 -12.22 21.06
CA CYS A 85 -16.51 -11.11 20.60
C CYS A 85 -16.27 -9.88 21.48
N PRO A 86 -16.35 -8.67 20.92
CA PRO A 86 -16.28 -7.43 21.70
C PRO A 86 -17.36 -7.40 22.78
N GLN A 87 -17.12 -6.63 23.83
CA GLN A 87 -18.03 -6.54 24.96
C GLN A 87 -19.45 -6.14 24.50
N GLY A 88 -20.43 -6.99 24.82
CA GLY A 88 -21.83 -6.80 24.47
C GLY A 88 -22.22 -7.26 23.05
N TYR A 89 -21.33 -7.94 22.33
CA TYR A 89 -21.64 -8.66 21.09
C TYR A 89 -21.62 -10.17 21.33
N ASP A 90 -22.57 -10.87 20.72
CA ASP A 90 -22.72 -12.32 20.79
C ASP A 90 -22.21 -12.99 19.52
N ARG A 91 -21.75 -14.25 19.64
CA ARG A 91 -21.29 -15.05 18.51
C ARG A 91 -22.43 -15.39 17.56
N THR A 92 -22.24 -15.19 16.26
CA THR A 92 -23.19 -15.58 15.20
C THR A 92 -22.84 -16.95 14.59
N LEU A 93 -23.49 -17.31 13.47
CA LEU A 93 -23.14 -18.47 12.63
C LEU A 93 -22.14 -18.15 11.50
N ALA A 94 -21.81 -16.88 11.26
CA ALA A 94 -20.87 -16.49 10.20
C ALA A 94 -19.45 -16.96 10.53
N ALA A 95 -18.53 -17.13 9.58
CA ALA A 95 -17.15 -17.53 9.90
C ALA A 95 -16.45 -16.48 10.81
N VAL A 96 -15.54 -16.92 11.69
CA VAL A 96 -14.98 -16.06 12.77
C VAL A 96 -14.08 -14.93 12.26
N ASP A 97 -13.58 -15.07 11.04
CA ASP A 97 -12.79 -14.10 10.30
C ASP A 97 -13.66 -13.09 9.52
N THR A 98 -14.98 -13.22 9.58
CA THR A 98 -15.90 -12.30 8.91
C THR A 98 -16.34 -11.17 9.85
N ASP A 99 -16.78 -10.06 9.27
CA ASP A 99 -17.32 -8.91 9.99
C ASP A 99 -18.65 -9.19 10.70
N ARG A 100 -19.25 -10.35 10.43
CA ARG A 100 -20.47 -10.82 11.08
C ARG A 100 -20.21 -11.87 12.13
N ALA A 101 -18.96 -12.21 12.42
CA ALA A 101 -18.64 -13.22 13.42
C ALA A 101 -19.35 -12.94 14.76
N CYS A 102 -19.50 -11.66 15.11
CA CYS A 102 -20.20 -11.20 16.30
C CYS A 102 -21.35 -10.24 15.94
N ALA A 103 -22.44 -10.28 16.69
CA ALA A 103 -23.58 -9.39 16.50
C ALA A 103 -24.16 -8.91 17.83
N LYS A 104 -24.66 -7.69 17.85
CA LYS A 104 -25.38 -7.08 18.95
C LYS A 104 -26.73 -6.56 18.45
N PRO A 105 -27.87 -6.90 19.08
CA PRO A 105 -29.15 -6.34 18.70
C PRO A 105 -29.16 -4.80 18.77
N ASN A 106 -29.58 -4.15 17.69
CA ASN A 106 -29.73 -2.71 17.60
C ASN A 106 -31.16 -2.33 17.14
N PRO A 107 -32.09 -2.07 18.08
CA PRO A 107 -33.50 -1.82 17.77
C PRO A 107 -33.77 -0.50 17.01
N SER A 108 -32.79 0.41 16.90
CA SER A 108 -32.91 1.64 16.09
C SER A 108 -32.48 1.46 14.62
N LYS A 109 -31.95 0.30 14.23
CA LYS A 109 -31.72 -0.08 12.83
C LYS A 109 -32.87 -0.98 12.34
N ARG A 110 -33.82 -0.46 11.56
CA ARG A 110 -34.80 -1.29 10.84
C ARG A 110 -34.29 -1.53 9.42
N GLY A 111 -34.18 -2.80 9.03
CA GLY A 111 -33.66 -3.22 7.73
C GLY A 111 -34.41 -2.56 6.57
N THR A 112 -33.70 -1.87 5.69
CA THR A 112 -34.25 -1.34 4.44
C THR A 112 -33.81 -2.23 3.30
N PHE A 113 -34.77 -2.79 2.57
CA PHE A 113 -34.50 -3.63 1.40
C PHE A 113 -34.16 -2.79 0.16
N GLY A 114 -33.21 -3.27 -0.64
CA GLY A 114 -32.77 -2.67 -1.89
C GLY A 114 -32.46 -3.71 -2.97
N ARG A 115 -32.20 -3.22 -4.19
CA ARG A 115 -31.82 -4.04 -5.35
C ARG A 115 -30.30 -4.21 -5.44
N ALA A 116 -29.85 -5.35 -5.92
CA ALA A 116 -28.48 -5.51 -6.40
C ALA A 116 -28.36 -4.98 -7.84
N SER A 117 -27.17 -4.52 -8.20
CA SER A 117 -26.82 -4.04 -9.54
C SER A 117 -26.05 -5.10 -10.31
N PHE A 118 -26.43 -5.34 -11.57
CA PHE A 118 -25.74 -6.28 -12.45
C PHE A 118 -24.44 -5.67 -12.96
N GLN A 119 -23.33 -6.38 -12.78
CA GLN A 119 -21.99 -5.92 -13.16
C GLN A 119 -21.45 -6.59 -14.42
N GLY A 120 -22.01 -7.74 -14.81
CA GLY A 120 -21.62 -8.43 -16.03
C GLY A 120 -21.67 -9.95 -15.89
N LYS A 121 -21.33 -10.65 -16.98
CA LYS A 121 -21.17 -12.12 -16.97
C LYS A 121 -19.80 -12.50 -16.42
N VAL A 122 -19.73 -13.61 -15.70
CA VAL A 122 -18.48 -14.09 -15.11
C VAL A 122 -17.51 -14.62 -16.18
N CYS A 123 -18.04 -15.23 -17.25
CA CYS A 123 -17.29 -15.80 -18.35
C CYS A 123 -17.22 -14.88 -19.57
N PRO A 124 -16.06 -14.79 -20.24
CA PRO A 124 -15.89 -13.97 -21.43
C PRO A 124 -16.75 -14.50 -22.59
N GLU A 125 -17.01 -13.64 -23.56
CA GLU A 125 -17.76 -14.00 -24.75
C GLU A 125 -17.12 -15.19 -25.50
N GLY A 126 -17.94 -16.12 -26.00
CA GLY A 126 -17.47 -17.37 -26.62
C GLY A 126 -17.09 -18.49 -25.65
N SER A 127 -17.17 -18.24 -24.34
CA SER A 127 -17.01 -19.26 -23.29
C SER A 127 -18.30 -19.46 -22.49
N PHE A 128 -18.38 -20.54 -21.73
CA PHE A 128 -19.52 -20.90 -20.89
C PHE A 128 -19.04 -21.26 -19.47
N PHE A 129 -19.92 -21.03 -18.50
CA PHE A 129 -19.67 -21.34 -17.10
C PHE A 129 -19.96 -22.80 -16.80
N ASP A 130 -19.01 -23.45 -16.14
CA ASP A 130 -19.14 -24.77 -15.54
C ASP A 130 -19.05 -24.62 -14.00
N PRO A 131 -20.08 -25.05 -13.24
CA PRO A 131 -20.11 -24.86 -11.79
C PRO A 131 -19.24 -25.85 -11.01
N THR A 132 -18.60 -26.82 -11.67
CA THR A 132 -17.70 -27.75 -10.97
C THR A 132 -16.43 -27.03 -10.51
N ARG A 133 -15.79 -27.54 -9.44
CA ARG A 133 -14.49 -27.05 -8.93
C ARG A 133 -14.49 -25.54 -8.62
N ASP A 134 -15.50 -25.08 -7.89
CA ASP A 134 -15.70 -23.68 -7.49
C ASP A 134 -15.94 -22.69 -8.65
N GLY A 135 -16.29 -23.21 -9.83
CA GLY A 135 -16.68 -22.41 -10.99
C GLY A 135 -15.52 -22.13 -11.94
N GLU A 136 -15.67 -22.58 -13.19
CA GLU A 136 -14.69 -22.40 -14.26
C GLU A 136 -15.35 -21.94 -15.56
N CYS A 137 -14.62 -21.20 -16.38
CA CYS A 137 -15.05 -20.80 -17.72
C CYS A 137 -14.35 -21.67 -18.77
N TRP A 138 -15.13 -22.27 -19.65
CA TRP A 138 -14.67 -23.22 -20.67
C TRP A 138 -15.10 -22.77 -22.06
N SER A 139 -14.34 -23.13 -23.08
CA SER A 139 -14.70 -22.83 -24.47
C SER A 139 -14.59 -24.07 -25.35
N CYS A 140 -15.46 -24.14 -26.37
CA CYS A 140 -15.37 -25.14 -27.42
C CYS A 140 -14.57 -24.60 -28.61
N PRO A 141 -13.85 -25.47 -29.34
CA PRO A 141 -13.17 -25.06 -30.58
C PRO A 141 -14.15 -24.44 -31.58
N SER A 142 -13.62 -23.58 -32.46
CA SER A 142 -14.45 -22.88 -33.46
C SER A 142 -15.27 -23.86 -34.32
N GLY A 143 -16.58 -23.64 -34.37
CA GLY A 143 -17.53 -24.48 -35.10
C GLY A 143 -17.98 -25.76 -34.37
N TYR A 144 -17.59 -25.93 -33.10
CA TYR A 144 -18.12 -26.96 -32.19
C TYR A 144 -19.12 -26.33 -31.20
N ASN A 145 -20.14 -27.10 -30.84
CA ASN A 145 -21.16 -26.72 -29.86
C ASN A 145 -20.95 -27.49 -28.55
N ARG A 146 -21.31 -26.86 -27.44
CA ARG A 146 -21.27 -27.47 -26.11
C ARG A 146 -22.34 -28.57 -25.96
N THR A 147 -21.96 -29.74 -25.45
CA THR A 147 -22.87 -30.83 -25.07
C THR A 147 -23.27 -30.75 -23.58
N VAL A 148 -23.86 -31.82 -23.04
CA VAL A 148 -24.09 -32.00 -21.59
C VAL A 148 -22.99 -32.81 -20.91
N ALA A 149 -22.04 -33.37 -21.67
CA ALA A 149 -20.95 -34.20 -21.11
C ALA A 149 -20.02 -33.35 -20.21
N PRO A 150 -19.37 -33.89 -19.19
CA PRO A 150 -18.36 -33.16 -18.42
C PRO A 150 -17.27 -32.52 -19.31
N VAL A 151 -16.76 -31.36 -18.92
CA VAL A 151 -15.89 -30.51 -19.76
C VAL A 151 -14.57 -31.17 -20.15
N GLU A 152 -14.08 -32.09 -19.32
CA GLU A 152 -12.87 -32.86 -19.52
C GLU A 152 -13.04 -34.08 -20.44
N TRP A 153 -14.28 -34.43 -20.81
CA TRP A 153 -14.56 -35.58 -21.67
C TRP A 153 -14.35 -35.26 -23.14
N ALA A 154 -14.00 -36.29 -23.91
CA ALA A 154 -13.69 -36.16 -25.34
C ALA A 154 -14.87 -35.68 -26.19
N ASP A 155 -16.10 -35.75 -25.68
CA ASP A 155 -17.34 -35.32 -26.32
C ASP A 155 -18.01 -34.13 -25.63
N ALA A 156 -17.26 -33.38 -24.81
CA ALA A 156 -17.71 -32.11 -24.22
C ALA A 156 -18.16 -31.08 -25.29
N CYS A 157 -17.50 -31.11 -26.45
CA CYS A 157 -17.78 -30.27 -27.60
C CYS A 157 -18.02 -31.14 -28.84
N VAL A 158 -19.08 -30.85 -29.59
CA VAL A 158 -19.44 -31.59 -30.81
C VAL A 158 -19.72 -30.67 -31.98
N LYS A 159 -19.21 -31.05 -33.15
CA LYS A 159 -19.64 -30.50 -34.42
C LYS A 159 -20.64 -31.48 -35.03
N PRO A 160 -21.93 -31.13 -35.09
CA PRO A 160 -22.98 -32.09 -35.46
C PRO A 160 -22.76 -32.65 -36.85
N ALA A 161 -23.12 -33.91 -37.04
CA ALA A 161 -23.16 -34.52 -38.36
C ALA A 161 -24.10 -33.71 -39.26
N LYS A 162 -23.70 -33.50 -40.51
CA LYS A 162 -24.54 -32.83 -41.50
C LYS A 162 -24.52 -33.55 -42.82
N GLU A 163 -25.62 -33.46 -43.54
CA GLU A 163 -25.72 -33.97 -44.90
C GLU A 163 -25.56 -32.80 -45.88
N ASN A 164 -24.48 -32.82 -46.65
CA ASN A 164 -24.30 -31.84 -47.72
C ASN A 164 -24.99 -32.36 -48.98
N PHE A 165 -25.74 -31.49 -49.66
CA PHE A 165 -26.41 -31.82 -50.91
C PHE A 165 -25.72 -31.18 -52.11
N LYS A 166 -25.74 -31.88 -53.25
CA LYS A 166 -25.30 -31.34 -54.55
C LYS A 166 -26.23 -31.82 -55.67
N ARG A 167 -26.31 -30.99 -56.71
CA ARG A 167 -26.86 -31.40 -58.01
C ARG A 167 -26.02 -32.55 -58.57
N ILE A 168 -26.72 -33.47 -59.22
CA ILE A 168 -26.12 -34.57 -59.93
C ILE A 168 -25.56 -34.11 -61.28
N ASN A 169 -24.49 -34.73 -61.75
CA ASN A 169 -23.92 -34.43 -63.06
C ASN A 169 -24.67 -35.24 -64.12
N ARG A 170 -25.17 -34.54 -65.15
CA ARG A 170 -25.79 -35.15 -66.33
C ARG A 170 -24.73 -35.43 -67.38
N HIS A 171 -24.77 -36.63 -67.95
CA HIS A 171 -23.90 -37.07 -69.03
C HIS A 171 -24.71 -37.29 -70.31
N ASN A 172 -24.12 -37.97 -71.30
CA ASN A 172 -24.78 -38.30 -72.56
C ASN A 172 -25.99 -39.25 -72.36
N ARG A 173 -26.81 -39.38 -73.42
CA ARG A 173 -27.87 -40.40 -73.46
C ARG A 173 -27.30 -41.80 -73.27
N ALA A 174 -28.05 -42.65 -72.55
CA ALA A 174 -27.69 -44.05 -72.40
C ALA A 174 -27.73 -44.79 -73.73
N THR A 175 -26.94 -45.85 -73.81
CA THR A 175 -26.70 -46.62 -75.03
C THR A 175 -27.22 -48.05 -74.85
N GLY A 176 -26.84 -48.97 -75.75
CA GLY A 176 -27.26 -50.37 -75.67
C GLY A 176 -28.63 -50.65 -76.31
N LEU A 177 -29.00 -51.94 -76.34
CA LEU A 177 -30.17 -52.43 -77.06
C LEU A 177 -31.49 -51.86 -76.55
N LEU A 178 -31.57 -51.55 -75.25
CA LEU A 178 -32.74 -50.95 -74.59
C LEU A 178 -32.56 -49.45 -74.31
N GLY A 179 -31.42 -48.85 -74.68
CA GLY A 179 -31.12 -47.45 -74.39
C GLY A 179 -30.95 -47.15 -72.89
N THR A 180 -30.49 -48.13 -72.12
CA THR A 180 -30.33 -48.07 -70.64
C THR A 180 -28.90 -48.21 -70.17
N ASP A 181 -27.95 -48.51 -71.06
CA ASP A 181 -26.59 -48.86 -70.68
C ASP A 181 -25.77 -47.58 -70.43
N CYS A 182 -25.33 -47.42 -69.19
CA CYS A 182 -24.50 -46.32 -68.73
C CYS A 182 -23.08 -46.79 -68.36
N PRO A 183 -22.05 -45.97 -68.58
CA PRO A 183 -20.69 -46.26 -68.14
C PRO A 183 -20.59 -46.48 -66.62
N SER A 184 -19.59 -47.25 -66.18
CA SER A 184 -19.36 -47.54 -64.75
C SER A 184 -19.27 -46.26 -63.91
N GLY A 185 -19.95 -46.26 -62.76
CA GLY A 185 -20.10 -45.10 -61.87
C GLY A 185 -21.19 -44.10 -62.29
N GLN A 186 -21.90 -44.36 -63.40
CA GLN A 186 -23.10 -43.63 -63.82
C GLN A 186 -24.34 -44.53 -63.75
N PHE A 187 -25.52 -43.93 -63.71
CA PHE A 187 -26.78 -44.65 -63.73
C PHE A 187 -27.79 -43.97 -64.66
N TRP A 188 -28.71 -44.75 -65.18
CA TRP A 188 -29.73 -44.32 -66.13
C TRP A 188 -30.95 -43.73 -65.44
N ASP A 189 -31.53 -42.67 -66.00
CA ASP A 189 -32.82 -42.12 -65.58
C ASP A 189 -33.87 -42.27 -66.70
N ALA A 190 -34.99 -42.93 -66.36
CA ALA A 190 -36.05 -43.25 -67.30
C ALA A 190 -36.83 -42.03 -67.83
N ARG A 191 -36.73 -40.88 -67.17
CA ARG A 191 -37.51 -39.69 -67.51
C ARG A 191 -37.01 -38.99 -68.77
N ASP A 192 -35.69 -38.99 -68.99
CA ASP A 192 -35.08 -38.31 -70.14
C ASP A 192 -34.06 -39.16 -70.90
N GLY A 193 -33.78 -40.39 -70.43
CA GLY A 193 -32.91 -41.36 -71.08
C GLY A 193 -31.41 -41.02 -70.99
N HIS A 194 -31.00 -40.14 -70.07
CA HIS A 194 -29.59 -39.77 -69.89
C HIS A 194 -28.93 -40.54 -68.75
N CYS A 195 -27.60 -40.62 -68.81
CA CYS A 195 -26.78 -41.14 -67.71
C CYS A 195 -26.42 -40.03 -66.74
N TYR A 196 -26.37 -40.37 -65.45
CA TYR A 196 -26.11 -39.43 -64.36
C TYR A 196 -25.09 -39.99 -63.38
N SER A 197 -24.28 -39.13 -62.75
CA SER A 197 -23.42 -39.54 -61.65
C SER A 197 -23.33 -38.48 -60.57
N CYS A 198 -23.16 -38.93 -59.33
CA CYS A 198 -22.89 -38.02 -58.24
C CYS A 198 -21.43 -37.54 -58.27
N PRO A 199 -21.17 -36.29 -57.87
CA PRO A 199 -19.81 -35.81 -57.65
C PRO A 199 -19.04 -36.73 -56.69
N SER A 200 -17.71 -36.78 -56.83
CA SER A 200 -16.86 -37.61 -55.97
C SER A 200 -17.14 -37.38 -54.48
N GLY A 201 -17.32 -38.47 -53.73
CA GLY A 201 -17.67 -38.44 -52.31
C GLY A 201 -19.15 -38.25 -51.99
N TYR A 202 -20.03 -38.10 -52.99
CA TYR A 202 -21.48 -38.00 -52.82
C TYR A 202 -22.18 -39.28 -53.33
N ASN A 203 -23.21 -39.71 -52.59
CA ASN A 203 -24.07 -40.84 -52.92
C ASN A 203 -25.41 -40.34 -53.45
N ARG A 204 -26.10 -41.23 -54.19
CA ARG A 204 -27.41 -40.94 -54.76
C ARG A 204 -28.50 -40.90 -53.69
N THR A 205 -29.33 -39.86 -53.70
CA THR A 205 -30.53 -39.76 -52.84
C THR A 205 -31.78 -40.29 -53.56
N GLY A 206 -32.93 -40.27 -52.89
CA GLY A 206 -34.24 -40.57 -53.51
C GLY A 206 -34.87 -39.40 -54.29
N TYR A 207 -34.30 -38.20 -54.26
CA TYR A 207 -34.84 -37.03 -54.98
C TYR A 207 -34.71 -37.20 -56.50
N ALA A 208 -35.51 -36.55 -57.34
CA ALA A 208 -35.35 -36.65 -58.79
C ALA A 208 -33.97 -36.15 -59.29
N VAL A 209 -33.50 -36.62 -60.45
CA VAL A 209 -32.19 -36.24 -61.02
C VAL A 209 -32.07 -34.74 -61.36
N ASN A 210 -33.18 -34.03 -61.53
CA ASN A 210 -33.18 -32.58 -61.73
C ASN A 210 -33.22 -31.79 -60.41
N HIS A 211 -33.25 -32.46 -59.26
CA HIS A 211 -33.33 -31.82 -57.96
C HIS A 211 -31.95 -31.41 -57.44
N GLU A 212 -31.89 -30.29 -56.72
CA GLU A 212 -30.64 -29.79 -56.12
C GLU A 212 -30.06 -30.70 -55.03
N ARG A 213 -30.88 -31.63 -54.53
CA ARG A 213 -30.52 -32.64 -53.53
C ARG A 213 -30.38 -34.05 -54.10
N ALA A 214 -30.19 -34.18 -55.42
CA ALA A 214 -30.06 -35.48 -56.08
C ALA A 214 -28.87 -36.31 -55.55
N CYS A 215 -27.83 -35.66 -55.04
CA CYS A 215 -26.68 -36.32 -54.43
C CYS A 215 -26.44 -35.78 -53.02
N SER A 216 -26.02 -36.65 -52.10
CA SER A 216 -25.73 -36.28 -50.72
C SER A 216 -24.42 -36.89 -50.20
N GLN A 217 -23.79 -36.18 -49.26
CA GLN A 217 -22.60 -36.65 -48.56
C GLN A 217 -22.81 -36.47 -47.05
N LEU A 218 -22.72 -37.58 -46.31
CA LEU A 218 -22.74 -37.55 -44.85
C LEU A 218 -21.38 -37.10 -44.31
N VAL A 219 -21.35 -35.93 -43.68
CA VAL A 219 -20.23 -35.49 -42.85
C VAL A 219 -20.48 -36.01 -41.44
N ARG A 220 -19.61 -36.90 -40.95
CA ARG A 220 -19.72 -37.48 -39.61
C ARG A 220 -19.53 -36.43 -38.52
N GLU A 221 -20.13 -36.68 -37.37
CA GLU A 221 -19.92 -35.89 -36.15
C GLU A 221 -18.45 -35.88 -35.76
N GLN A 222 -17.96 -34.72 -35.31
CA GLN A 222 -16.62 -34.58 -34.74
C GLN A 222 -16.74 -34.22 -33.26
N LYS A 223 -15.90 -34.84 -32.43
CA LYS A 223 -15.88 -34.67 -30.97
C LYS A 223 -14.56 -34.00 -30.54
N SER A 224 -14.61 -33.16 -29.52
CA SER A 224 -13.44 -32.55 -28.90
C SER A 224 -13.69 -32.31 -27.41
N LYS A 225 -12.61 -32.27 -26.63
CA LYS A 225 -12.61 -31.72 -25.28
C LYS A 225 -12.86 -30.21 -25.31
N ALA A 226 -13.39 -29.67 -24.22
CA ALA A 226 -13.40 -28.22 -24.00
C ALA A 226 -12.02 -27.75 -23.49
N THR A 227 -11.73 -26.46 -23.62
CA THR A 227 -10.50 -25.85 -23.10
C THR A 227 -10.83 -24.92 -21.94
N LEU A 228 -10.13 -25.07 -20.82
CA LEU A 228 -10.24 -24.17 -19.67
C LEU A 228 -9.75 -22.78 -20.10
N VAL A 229 -10.61 -21.77 -19.95
CA VAL A 229 -10.29 -20.38 -20.28
C VAL A 229 -9.74 -19.67 -19.06
N LYS A 230 -10.47 -19.75 -17.94
CA LYS A 230 -10.16 -19.05 -16.69
C LYS A 230 -11.03 -19.59 -15.56
N LYS A 231 -10.70 -19.27 -14.31
CA LYS A 231 -11.62 -19.46 -13.19
C LYS A 231 -12.78 -18.48 -13.28
N ALA A 232 -13.99 -18.95 -12.97
CA ALA A 232 -15.21 -18.16 -13.09
C ALA A 232 -15.46 -17.37 -11.80
N GLN A 233 -14.73 -16.27 -11.67
CA GLN A 233 -14.78 -15.41 -10.49
C GLN A 233 -15.20 -13.99 -10.83
N CYS A 234 -16.03 -13.46 -9.94
CA CYS A 234 -16.42 -12.06 -9.91
C CYS A 234 -15.33 -11.20 -9.25
N GLU A 235 -15.42 -9.89 -9.42
CA GLU A 235 -14.47 -8.99 -8.79
C GLU A 235 -14.70 -8.92 -7.27
N THR A 236 -13.68 -8.41 -6.57
CA THR A 236 -13.68 -8.30 -5.12
C THR A 236 -14.90 -7.53 -4.62
N GLY A 237 -15.70 -8.18 -3.76
CA GLY A 237 -16.92 -7.63 -3.18
C GLY A 237 -18.19 -7.81 -4.02
N GLU A 238 -18.10 -8.44 -5.18
CA GLU A 238 -19.24 -8.86 -5.96
C GLU A 238 -19.76 -10.24 -5.54
N ILE A 239 -20.96 -10.56 -6.00
CA ILE A 239 -21.72 -11.76 -5.66
C ILE A 239 -21.86 -12.56 -6.94
N LEU A 240 -21.29 -13.77 -6.95
CA LEU A 240 -21.52 -14.73 -8.02
C LEU A 240 -22.94 -15.30 -7.90
N ASP A 241 -23.71 -15.15 -8.96
CA ASP A 241 -25.00 -15.79 -9.12
C ASP A 241 -24.95 -16.73 -10.33
N LEU A 242 -25.34 -17.99 -10.14
CA LEU A 242 -25.15 -19.05 -11.14
C LEU A 242 -26.14 -18.97 -12.32
N ARG A 243 -27.12 -18.05 -12.28
CA ARG A 243 -28.12 -17.92 -13.36
C ARG A 243 -27.45 -17.47 -14.65
N ASN A 244 -28.10 -17.77 -15.77
CA ASN A 244 -27.68 -17.35 -17.11
C ASN A 244 -26.22 -17.67 -17.48
N GLY A 245 -25.66 -18.74 -16.87
CA GLY A 245 -24.27 -19.12 -17.10
C GLY A 245 -23.28 -18.25 -16.33
N GLY A 246 -23.63 -17.80 -15.12
CA GLY A 246 -22.76 -17.08 -14.21
C GLY A 246 -22.79 -15.55 -14.42
N GLU A 247 -23.32 -14.85 -13.43
CA GLU A 247 -23.49 -13.40 -13.38
C GLU A 247 -22.83 -12.83 -12.12
N CYS A 248 -22.29 -11.62 -12.23
CA CYS A 248 -21.74 -10.89 -11.10
C CYS A 248 -22.64 -9.71 -10.74
N TRP A 249 -22.93 -9.60 -9.45
CA TRP A 249 -23.84 -8.60 -8.90
C TRP A 249 -23.24 -7.89 -7.70
N THR A 250 -23.58 -6.63 -7.48
CA THR A 250 -23.19 -5.91 -6.26
C THR A 250 -24.40 -5.42 -5.49
N CYS A 251 -24.34 -5.53 -4.18
CA CYS A 251 -25.25 -4.80 -3.32
C CYS A 251 -24.75 -3.35 -3.16
N PRO A 252 -25.67 -2.39 -2.95
CA PRO A 252 -25.29 -1.04 -2.55
C PRO A 252 -24.35 -1.06 -1.35
N THR A 253 -23.46 -0.07 -1.24
CA THR A 253 -22.52 0.08 -0.13
C THR A 253 -23.24 -0.01 1.22
N ALA A 254 -22.77 -0.90 2.12
CA ALA A 254 -23.39 -1.24 3.42
C ALA A 254 -24.70 -2.05 3.38
N ALA A 255 -25.12 -2.50 2.20
CA ALA A 255 -26.24 -3.42 2.06
C ALA A 255 -25.74 -4.85 1.89
N ASP A 256 -26.37 -5.75 2.61
CA ASP A 256 -26.03 -7.16 2.67
C ASP A 256 -26.89 -7.98 1.74
N ARG A 257 -26.29 -9.00 1.11
CA ARG A 257 -27.05 -9.95 0.31
C ARG A 257 -28.06 -10.69 1.18
N THR A 258 -29.32 -10.66 0.79
CA THR A 258 -30.40 -11.40 1.45
C THR A 258 -30.56 -12.80 0.84
N ILE A 259 -31.48 -13.59 1.38
CA ILE A 259 -31.91 -14.87 0.79
C ILE A 259 -32.83 -14.72 -0.43
N TYR A 260 -33.39 -13.52 -0.68
CA TYR A 260 -34.28 -13.28 -1.84
C TYR A 260 -33.52 -13.42 -3.16
N PRO A 261 -34.14 -13.53 -4.34
CA PRO A 261 -33.40 -13.57 -5.61
C PRO A 261 -32.54 -12.31 -5.85
N VAL A 262 -31.34 -12.45 -6.43
CA VAL A 262 -30.38 -11.33 -6.59
C VAL A 262 -30.90 -10.20 -7.50
N ASN A 263 -31.79 -10.50 -8.44
CA ASN A 263 -32.44 -9.50 -9.30
C ASN A 263 -33.70 -8.88 -8.66
N GLY A 264 -34.07 -9.30 -7.45
CA GLY A 264 -35.28 -8.88 -6.75
C GLY A 264 -35.15 -7.51 -6.06
N ALA A 265 -36.31 -6.90 -5.75
CA ALA A 265 -36.39 -5.64 -4.99
C ALA A 265 -35.84 -5.74 -3.55
N LYS A 266 -35.69 -6.97 -3.04
CA LYS A 266 -35.20 -7.28 -1.71
C LYS A 266 -33.86 -8.01 -1.73
N ALA A 267 -33.14 -7.96 -2.86
CA ALA A 267 -31.88 -8.66 -3.04
C ALA A 267 -30.83 -8.26 -1.98
N CYS A 268 -30.88 -7.01 -1.54
CA CYS A 268 -29.96 -6.45 -0.55
C CYS A 268 -30.75 -5.87 0.63
N GLU A 269 -30.15 -5.83 1.81
CA GLU A 269 -30.73 -5.25 3.02
C GLU A 269 -29.69 -4.41 3.77
N THR A 270 -30.05 -3.18 4.11
CA THR A 270 -29.21 -2.29 4.93
C THR A 270 -29.76 -2.23 6.36
N GLY A 271 -28.94 -2.56 7.35
CA GLY A 271 -29.26 -2.33 8.77
C GLY A 271 -30.32 -3.27 9.35
N GLY A 272 -30.19 -4.58 9.16
CA GLY A 272 -31.13 -5.62 9.59
C GLY A 272 -31.29 -5.85 11.11
N GLY A 273 -31.33 -4.80 11.94
CA GLY A 273 -31.61 -4.91 13.39
C GLY A 273 -30.44 -5.32 14.27
N PHE A 274 -29.24 -5.45 13.72
CA PHE A 274 -28.04 -5.82 14.45
C PHE A 274 -26.87 -4.88 14.09
N ASP A 275 -26.05 -4.57 15.08
CA ASP A 275 -24.68 -4.12 14.87
C ASP A 275 -23.81 -5.37 14.77
N TYR A 276 -23.00 -5.46 13.72
CA TYR A 276 -22.06 -6.57 13.54
C TYR A 276 -20.65 -6.14 13.95
N SER A 277 -19.84 -7.10 14.37
CA SER A 277 -18.43 -6.89 14.65
C SER A 277 -17.64 -8.15 14.33
N THR A 278 -16.37 -7.97 13.97
CA THR A 278 -15.42 -9.08 13.82
C THR A 278 -15.13 -9.71 15.17
N ALA A 279 -14.93 -11.03 15.21
CA ALA A 279 -14.30 -11.65 16.36
C ALA A 279 -12.80 -11.30 16.38
N THR A 280 -12.23 -11.17 17.57
CA THR A 280 -10.80 -10.93 17.76
C THR A 280 -10.13 -12.25 18.08
N GLN A 281 -9.10 -12.63 17.32
CA GLN A 281 -8.30 -13.80 17.66
C GLN A 281 -7.56 -13.51 18.96
N THR A 282 -7.86 -14.27 20.01
CA THR A 282 -7.24 -14.11 21.34
C THR A 282 -6.00 -14.96 21.49
N ALA A 283 -5.95 -16.11 20.84
CA ALA A 283 -4.80 -17.02 20.81
C ALA A 283 -4.92 -18.00 19.63
N ALA A 284 -3.82 -18.62 19.20
CA ALA A 284 -3.88 -19.82 18.37
C ALA A 284 -3.96 -21.05 19.28
N LEU A 285 -4.95 -21.93 19.08
CA LEU A 285 -5.15 -23.09 19.98
C LEU A 285 -4.13 -24.21 19.68
N THR A 286 -3.70 -24.25 18.42
CA THR A 286 -2.58 -25.01 17.92
C THR A 286 -1.81 -24.10 16.95
N CYS A 287 -0.95 -24.67 16.12
CA CYS A 287 -0.18 -23.91 15.16
C CYS A 287 -1.07 -23.37 14.04
N PRO A 288 -0.86 -22.12 13.58
CA PRO A 288 -1.49 -21.57 12.39
C PRO A 288 -1.42 -22.53 11.18
N ALA A 289 -2.34 -22.39 10.23
CA ALA A 289 -2.30 -23.13 8.97
C ALA A 289 -0.92 -22.95 8.29
N GLY A 290 -0.35 -24.06 7.79
CA GLY A 290 1.01 -24.11 7.24
C GLY A 290 2.13 -24.33 8.27
N GLN A 291 1.84 -24.28 9.56
CA GLN A 291 2.81 -24.57 10.63
C GLN A 291 2.66 -26.00 11.18
N ILE A 292 3.78 -26.54 11.65
CA ILE A 292 3.93 -27.87 12.21
C ILE A 292 3.78 -27.80 13.72
N PHE A 293 2.82 -28.53 14.25
CA PHE A 293 2.68 -28.76 15.68
C PHE A 293 3.65 -29.85 16.15
N ASP A 294 4.44 -29.53 17.17
CA ASP A 294 5.23 -30.48 17.93
C ASP A 294 4.74 -30.52 19.38
N THR A 295 4.70 -31.69 19.99
CA THR A 295 4.18 -31.84 21.36
C THR A 295 5.10 -31.28 22.44
N LEU A 296 6.36 -30.98 22.13
CA LEU A 296 7.30 -30.34 23.06
C LEU A 296 7.10 -28.84 23.06
N ASN A 297 6.97 -28.21 24.23
CA ASN A 297 6.94 -26.75 24.34
C ASN A 297 8.33 -26.11 24.36
N SER A 298 8.36 -24.77 24.31
CA SER A 298 9.58 -23.94 24.37
C SER A 298 10.43 -24.10 25.65
N ARG A 299 9.90 -24.68 26.74
CA ARG A 299 10.72 -24.98 27.95
C ARG A 299 11.58 -26.23 27.79
N ASN A 300 11.29 -27.08 26.82
CA ASN A 300 12.08 -28.29 26.57
C ASN A 300 13.52 -27.91 26.17
N SER A 301 14.51 -28.60 26.74
CA SER A 301 15.93 -28.31 26.50
C SER A 301 16.33 -28.38 25.02
N ARG A 302 15.65 -29.22 24.22
CA ARG A 302 15.90 -29.39 22.78
C ARG A 302 15.37 -28.22 21.94
N VAL A 303 14.36 -27.50 22.44
CA VAL A 303 13.72 -26.38 21.74
C VAL A 303 14.35 -25.03 22.14
N ARG A 304 14.84 -24.92 23.38
CA ARG A 304 15.40 -23.69 23.96
C ARG A 304 16.48 -23.01 23.11
N GLU A 305 17.32 -23.77 22.42
CA GLU A 305 18.38 -23.20 21.58
C GLU A 305 17.82 -22.51 20.32
N HIS A 306 16.77 -23.07 19.72
CA HIS A 306 16.08 -22.48 18.58
C HIS A 306 15.30 -21.22 18.98
N VAL A 307 14.66 -21.23 20.16
CA VAL A 307 14.02 -20.04 20.75
C VAL A 307 15.06 -18.92 20.93
N LYS A 308 16.21 -19.24 21.54
CA LYS A 308 17.28 -18.25 21.71
C LYS A 308 17.80 -17.72 20.38
N ARG A 309 17.94 -18.56 19.35
CA ARG A 309 18.35 -18.11 18.01
C ARG A 309 17.34 -17.11 17.42
N LYS A 310 16.03 -17.36 17.56
CA LYS A 310 14.98 -16.44 17.11
C LYS A 310 14.99 -15.09 17.84
N TYR A 311 15.29 -15.09 19.14
CA TYR A 311 15.24 -13.89 19.98
C TYR A 311 16.63 -13.36 20.37
N ASN A 312 17.63 -13.47 19.48
CA ASN A 312 18.99 -12.92 19.66
C ASN A 312 19.64 -13.25 21.04
N GLY A 313 19.50 -14.50 21.46
CA GLY A 313 20.05 -15.04 22.71
C GLY A 313 19.12 -14.94 23.92
N SER A 314 18.01 -14.21 23.82
CA SER A 314 17.04 -14.05 24.91
C SER A 314 15.98 -15.16 24.94
N PHE A 315 15.31 -15.33 26.08
CA PHE A 315 14.17 -16.22 26.24
C PHE A 315 13.01 -15.40 26.81
N PRO A 316 12.11 -14.86 25.96
CA PRO A 316 11.05 -13.95 26.39
C PRO A 316 10.11 -14.58 27.42
N SER A 317 9.53 -13.77 28.31
CA SER A 317 8.51 -14.25 29.26
C SER A 317 7.18 -14.62 28.62
N SER A 318 6.97 -14.24 27.35
CA SER A 318 5.81 -14.58 26.53
C SER A 318 5.85 -16.00 25.96
N VAL A 319 6.97 -16.72 26.12
CA VAL A 319 7.13 -18.12 25.75
C VAL A 319 7.38 -18.98 27.00
N GLY A 320 6.84 -20.19 26.99
CA GLY A 320 6.92 -21.19 28.04
C GLY A 320 5.75 -21.14 29.01
N HIS A 321 4.51 -20.95 28.57
CA HIS A 321 3.34 -21.11 29.46
C HIS A 321 3.06 -22.60 29.76
N LYS A 322 2.29 -22.91 30.82
CA LYS A 322 2.02 -24.29 31.24
C LYS A 322 1.01 -24.94 30.29
N GLY A 323 1.42 -26.04 29.64
CA GLY A 323 0.54 -26.87 28.82
C GLY A 323 0.49 -26.41 27.36
N GLY A 324 0.53 -27.38 26.43
CA GLY A 324 0.60 -27.13 24.98
C GLY A 324 1.96 -27.44 24.38
N GLY A 325 1.97 -27.75 23.07
CA GLY A 325 3.17 -28.04 22.28
C GLY A 325 3.90 -26.77 21.80
N SER A 326 4.68 -26.88 20.73
CA SER A 326 5.29 -25.76 20.02
C SER A 326 4.96 -25.77 18.54
N CYS A 327 5.06 -24.60 17.92
CA CYS A 327 4.78 -24.38 16.52
C CYS A 327 6.04 -24.05 15.75
N TRP A 328 6.13 -24.64 14.56
CA TRP A 328 7.30 -24.55 13.70
C TRP A 328 6.89 -24.33 12.25
N SER A 329 7.74 -23.71 11.47
CA SER A 329 7.58 -23.62 10.02
C SER A 329 8.83 -24.17 9.34
N CYS A 330 8.69 -24.62 8.10
CA CYS A 330 9.86 -24.83 7.26
C CYS A 330 10.17 -23.53 6.50
N PRO A 331 11.45 -23.27 6.17
CA PRO A 331 11.78 -22.17 5.28
C PRO A 331 11.00 -22.26 3.96
N VAL A 332 10.74 -21.11 3.33
CA VAL A 332 10.03 -21.06 2.04
C VAL A 332 10.66 -22.01 1.02
N GLY A 333 9.81 -22.79 0.34
CA GLY A 333 10.25 -23.81 -0.64
C GLY A 333 10.76 -25.11 -0.01
N TYR A 334 10.60 -25.28 1.31
CA TYR A 334 10.94 -26.49 2.04
C TYR A 334 9.71 -27.09 2.74
N ARG A 335 9.66 -28.41 2.77
CA ARG A 335 8.68 -29.20 3.51
C ARG A 335 9.30 -29.90 4.70
N ARG A 336 8.41 -30.43 5.53
CA ARG A 336 8.77 -31.17 6.72
C ARG A 336 9.32 -32.57 6.37
N THR A 337 10.48 -32.90 6.91
CA THR A 337 10.99 -34.28 6.93
C THR A 337 10.35 -35.08 8.08
N VAL A 338 10.63 -36.38 8.14
CA VAL A 338 10.25 -37.22 9.29
C VAL A 338 11.14 -37.03 10.53
N LEU A 339 12.24 -36.27 10.41
CA LEU A 339 13.16 -36.00 11.54
C LEU A 339 12.48 -35.12 12.58
N ALA A 340 13.11 -34.77 13.70
CA ALA A 340 12.47 -33.89 14.67
C ALA A 340 12.51 -32.42 14.23
N VAL A 341 11.58 -31.57 14.71
CA VAL A 341 11.51 -30.14 14.32
C VAL A 341 12.76 -29.35 14.72
N TRP A 342 13.47 -29.79 15.77
CA TRP A 342 14.72 -29.18 16.22
C TRP A 342 15.97 -29.71 15.49
N ASP A 343 15.82 -30.64 14.54
CA ASP A 343 16.92 -31.19 13.75
C ASP A 343 17.42 -30.18 12.70
N GLN A 344 18.70 -30.26 12.32
CA GLN A 344 19.26 -29.44 11.24
C GLN A 344 18.72 -29.84 9.86
N ALA A 345 18.22 -31.06 9.73
CA ALA A 345 17.53 -31.57 8.56
C ALA A 345 16.02 -31.73 8.78
N ALA A 346 15.45 -30.93 9.69
CA ALA A 346 14.00 -30.94 9.94
C ALA A 346 13.18 -30.60 8.69
N CYS A 347 13.74 -29.82 7.77
CA CYS A 347 13.09 -29.43 6.53
C CYS A 347 13.94 -29.81 5.31
N GLU A 348 13.30 -30.31 4.28
CA GLU A 348 13.91 -30.64 2.98
C GLU A 348 13.24 -29.82 1.88
N SER A 349 13.94 -29.55 0.80
CA SER A 349 13.38 -28.77 -0.31
C SER A 349 12.23 -29.51 -1.00
N ASN A 350 11.28 -28.74 -1.54
CA ASN A 350 10.16 -29.22 -2.36
C ASN A 350 10.58 -29.67 -3.77
N GLY A 351 11.88 -29.80 -4.02
CA GLY A 351 12.46 -30.36 -5.22
C GLY A 351 13.40 -29.39 -5.90
N ILE A 352 12.94 -28.17 -6.17
CA ILE A 352 13.75 -27.08 -6.72
C ILE A 352 13.74 -25.85 -5.81
N GLU A 353 14.78 -25.04 -5.90
CA GLU A 353 14.76 -23.66 -5.36
C GLU A 353 14.69 -22.69 -6.54
N TRP A 354 13.66 -21.83 -6.55
CA TRP A 354 13.40 -20.87 -7.63
C TRP A 354 13.77 -19.46 -7.21
N LYS A 355 14.60 -18.80 -8.01
CA LYS A 355 14.95 -17.40 -7.82
C LYS A 355 14.31 -16.55 -8.90
N MET A 356 13.35 -15.74 -8.49
CA MET A 356 12.71 -14.77 -9.39
C MET A 356 13.64 -13.60 -9.72
N PRO A 357 13.51 -13.01 -10.92
CA PRO A 357 14.10 -11.73 -11.25
C PRO A 357 13.69 -10.61 -10.28
N GLU A 358 14.50 -9.56 -10.20
CA GLU A 358 14.10 -8.33 -9.52
C GLU A 358 13.00 -7.64 -10.34
N TYR A 359 11.92 -7.22 -9.69
CA TYR A 359 10.89 -6.38 -10.31
C TYR A 359 10.99 -4.97 -9.77
N ARG A 360 11.16 -3.99 -10.66
CA ARG A 360 11.19 -2.58 -10.26
C ARG A 360 9.79 -2.00 -10.33
N GLN A 361 9.28 -1.51 -9.21
CA GLN A 361 8.01 -0.79 -9.17
C GLN A 361 8.14 0.61 -9.79
N PRO A 362 7.08 1.16 -10.40
CA PRO A 362 7.12 2.49 -11.03
C PRO A 362 7.40 3.61 -10.03
N GLY A 363 6.91 3.52 -8.79
CA GLY A 363 6.85 4.69 -7.92
C GLY A 363 5.86 5.73 -8.44
N LEU A 364 5.63 6.78 -7.65
CA LEU A 364 4.65 7.83 -8.01
C LEU A 364 4.95 8.45 -9.39
N PHE A 365 6.20 8.82 -9.63
CA PHE A 365 6.62 9.53 -10.85
C PHE A 365 6.99 8.59 -12.02
N GLY A 366 6.93 7.27 -11.83
CA GLY A 366 7.04 6.32 -12.93
C GLY A 366 5.73 6.09 -13.68
N LEU A 367 4.60 6.57 -13.13
CA LEU A 367 3.29 6.53 -13.76
C LEU A 367 3.12 7.68 -14.75
N LYS A 368 2.57 7.40 -15.94
CA LYS A 368 2.26 8.44 -16.93
C LYS A 368 1.15 9.35 -16.42
N GLY A 369 1.24 10.65 -16.70
CA GLY A 369 0.28 11.65 -16.19
C GLY A 369 0.50 12.06 -14.73
N ALA A 370 1.34 11.35 -13.96
CA ALA A 370 1.56 11.67 -12.55
C ALA A 370 2.25 13.03 -12.34
N ASN A 371 3.21 13.41 -13.18
CA ASN A 371 3.91 14.70 -13.05
C ASN A 371 2.92 15.86 -13.19
N GLU A 372 2.06 15.80 -14.21
CA GLU A 372 1.08 16.83 -14.53
C GLU A 372 0.01 16.93 -13.44
N VAL A 373 -0.50 15.79 -12.97
CA VAL A 373 -1.46 15.72 -11.86
C VAL A 373 -0.85 16.26 -10.56
N VAL A 374 0.41 15.91 -10.25
CA VAL A 374 1.13 16.42 -9.07
C VAL A 374 1.29 17.95 -9.15
N ILE A 375 1.71 18.48 -10.30
CA ILE A 375 1.82 19.94 -10.49
C ILE A 375 0.46 20.62 -10.32
N ALA A 376 -0.62 20.03 -10.85
CA ALA A 376 -1.97 20.55 -10.67
C ALA A 376 -2.40 20.55 -9.19
N LEU A 377 -2.11 19.48 -8.45
CA LEU A 377 -2.38 19.37 -7.01
C LEU A 377 -1.57 20.40 -6.19
N ILE A 378 -0.30 20.61 -6.53
CA ILE A 378 0.56 21.61 -5.89
C ILE A 378 -0.01 23.02 -6.10
N LYS A 379 -0.42 23.34 -7.33
CA LYS A 379 -1.05 24.63 -7.67
C LYS A 379 -2.40 24.81 -6.98
N GLU A 380 -3.19 23.74 -6.88
CA GLU A 380 -4.46 23.75 -6.18
C GLU A 380 -4.27 23.97 -4.68
N ARG A 381 -3.20 23.41 -4.09
CA ARG A 381 -2.83 23.37 -2.66
C ARG A 381 -3.81 22.69 -1.73
N THR A 382 -5.08 22.99 -1.94
CA THR A 382 -6.11 22.87 -0.93
C THR A 382 -6.51 21.41 -0.66
N THR A 383 -6.19 20.49 -1.58
CA THR A 383 -6.28 19.05 -1.36
C THR A 383 -5.16 18.55 -0.44
N ILE A 384 -3.92 18.91 -0.76
CA ILE A 384 -2.72 18.54 0.01
C ILE A 384 -2.85 19.05 1.45
N GLU A 385 -3.26 20.31 1.61
CA GLU A 385 -3.47 20.92 2.93
C GLU A 385 -4.61 20.26 3.72
N ALA A 386 -5.71 19.86 3.06
CA ALA A 386 -6.80 19.18 3.73
C ALA A 386 -6.40 17.78 4.25
N ILE A 387 -5.65 17.03 3.44
CA ILE A 387 -5.09 15.72 3.80
C ILE A 387 -4.09 15.89 4.95
N ALA A 388 -3.19 16.88 4.87
CA ALA A 388 -2.23 17.18 5.92
C ALA A 388 -2.90 17.63 7.24
N ALA A 389 -3.92 18.48 7.19
CA ALA A 389 -4.64 18.93 8.39
C ALA A 389 -5.32 17.75 9.11
N ASP A 390 -5.93 16.83 8.36
CA ASP A 390 -6.60 15.68 8.98
C ASP A 390 -5.59 14.68 9.59
N LEU A 391 -4.46 14.47 8.92
CA LEU A 391 -3.35 13.68 9.46
C LEU A 391 -2.81 14.23 10.78
N ALA A 392 -2.82 15.55 10.97
CA ALA A 392 -2.32 16.19 12.17
C ALA A 392 -3.00 15.66 13.45
N LYS A 393 -4.32 15.39 13.37
CA LYS A 393 -5.11 14.85 14.50
C LYS A 393 -4.63 13.47 14.92
N SER A 394 -4.30 12.62 13.95
CA SER A 394 -3.81 11.26 14.17
C SER A 394 -2.36 11.26 14.65
N LEU A 395 -1.56 12.24 14.22
CA LEU A 395 -0.16 12.43 14.63
C LEU A 395 0.00 13.24 15.92
N LYS A 396 -1.09 13.72 16.52
CA LYS A 396 -1.08 14.61 17.71
C LYS A 396 -0.18 15.84 17.50
N LYS A 397 -0.14 16.35 16.27
CA LYS A 397 0.52 17.60 15.88
C LYS A 397 -0.51 18.71 15.69
N SER A 398 -0.08 19.97 15.72
CA SER A 398 -0.94 21.06 15.26
C SER A 398 -1.21 20.91 13.76
N GLU A 399 -2.38 21.35 13.30
CA GLU A 399 -2.73 21.30 11.87
C GLU A 399 -1.73 22.11 11.03
N GLU A 400 -1.31 23.28 11.54
CA GLU A 400 -0.35 24.18 10.91
C GLU A 400 1.05 23.57 10.78
N ASP A 401 1.58 22.97 11.86
CA ASP A 401 2.88 22.30 11.82
C ASP A 401 2.86 21.12 10.84
N ASN A 402 1.78 20.33 10.83
CA ASN A 402 1.71 19.19 9.92
C ASN A 402 1.55 19.61 8.45
N ILE A 403 0.84 20.69 8.17
CA ILE A 403 0.76 21.28 6.82
C ILE A 403 2.15 21.76 6.38
N ARG A 404 2.85 22.51 7.24
CA ARG A 404 4.22 22.99 6.96
C ARG A 404 5.17 21.81 6.68
N ASP A 405 5.19 20.83 7.58
CA ASP A 405 6.03 19.64 7.46
C ASP A 405 5.72 18.87 6.16
N SER A 406 4.44 18.76 5.79
CA SER A 406 4.02 18.08 4.56
C SER A 406 4.50 18.81 3.30
N TRP A 407 4.42 20.14 3.28
CA TRP A 407 4.94 20.93 2.16
C TRP A 407 6.46 20.86 2.06
N GLN A 408 7.17 20.84 3.19
CA GLN A 408 8.62 20.65 3.24
C GLN A 408 9.01 19.25 2.73
N GLU A 409 8.27 18.22 3.12
CA GLU A 409 8.47 16.84 2.64
C GLU A 409 8.27 16.74 1.12
N ILE A 410 7.22 17.38 0.59
CA ILE A 410 6.97 17.47 -0.86
C ILE A 410 8.09 18.23 -1.59
N HIS A 411 8.66 19.26 -0.97
CA HIS A 411 9.78 20.00 -1.55
C HIS A 411 11.07 19.15 -1.62
N ASP A 412 11.39 18.46 -0.54
CA ASP A 412 12.69 17.78 -0.39
C ASP A 412 12.70 16.42 -1.09
N ALA A 413 11.64 15.63 -0.91
CA ALA A 413 11.53 14.25 -1.35
C ALA A 413 10.09 13.91 -1.79
N PRO A 414 9.58 14.55 -2.87
CA PRO A 414 8.22 14.36 -3.36
C PRO A 414 7.90 12.90 -3.67
N GLU A 415 8.87 12.13 -4.15
CA GLU A 415 8.76 10.69 -4.46
C GLU A 415 8.42 9.83 -3.24
N SER A 416 8.67 10.34 -2.04
CA SER A 416 8.41 9.65 -0.77
C SER A 416 7.29 10.29 0.06
N SER A 417 6.62 11.32 -0.48
CA SER A 417 5.62 12.06 0.28
C SER A 417 4.30 11.30 0.40
N GLY A 418 3.95 10.89 1.62
CA GLY A 418 2.69 10.19 1.88
C GLY A 418 1.44 11.04 1.61
N VAL A 419 1.52 12.33 1.95
CA VAL A 419 0.44 13.30 1.68
C VAL A 419 0.23 13.50 0.18
N LEU A 420 1.33 13.57 -0.59
CA LEU A 420 1.24 13.70 -2.03
C LEU A 420 0.70 12.43 -2.69
N ALA A 421 1.17 11.26 -2.27
CA ALA A 421 0.67 9.98 -2.77
C ALA A 421 -0.84 9.82 -2.52
N LEU A 422 -1.33 10.27 -1.37
CA LEU A 422 -2.77 10.33 -1.06
C LEU A 422 -3.54 11.30 -1.96
N ALA A 423 -2.99 12.49 -2.15
CA ALA A 423 -3.60 13.51 -3.01
C ALA A 423 -3.71 13.02 -4.46
N VAL A 424 -2.74 12.22 -4.93
CA VAL A 424 -2.76 11.63 -6.27
C VAL A 424 -3.75 10.46 -6.35
N LEU A 425 -3.81 9.59 -5.33
CA LEU A 425 -4.80 8.51 -5.27
C LEU A 425 -6.23 9.05 -5.33
N SER A 426 -6.54 10.13 -4.61
CA SER A 426 -7.88 10.72 -4.66
C SER A 426 -8.26 11.19 -6.07
N ARG A 427 -7.30 11.65 -6.88
CA ARG A 427 -7.54 12.01 -8.29
C ARG A 427 -7.79 10.79 -9.17
N ILE A 428 -7.12 9.67 -8.91
CA ILE A 428 -7.39 8.39 -9.58
C ILE A 428 -8.83 7.92 -9.28
N GLU A 429 -9.26 7.98 -8.02
CA GLU A 429 -10.61 7.58 -7.61
C GLU A 429 -11.71 8.46 -8.21
N VAL A 430 -11.50 9.78 -8.21
CA VAL A 430 -12.40 10.74 -8.85
C VAL A 430 -12.44 10.51 -10.36
N ALA A 431 -11.29 10.25 -11.00
CA ALA A 431 -11.24 9.98 -12.43
C ALA A 431 -11.98 8.70 -12.83
N ALA A 432 -11.92 7.67 -11.97
CA ALA A 432 -12.65 6.42 -12.17
C ALA A 432 -14.16 6.59 -11.96
N SER A 433 -14.56 7.35 -10.94
CA SER A 433 -15.96 7.53 -10.55
C SER A 433 -16.70 8.51 -11.47
N SER A 434 -16.02 9.60 -11.87
CA SER A 434 -16.56 10.72 -12.64
C SER A 434 -15.69 11.02 -13.87
N PRO A 435 -15.57 10.10 -14.85
CA PRO A 435 -14.67 10.26 -15.99
C PRO A 435 -15.02 11.45 -16.90
N GLY A 436 -16.25 11.97 -16.82
CA GLY A 436 -16.66 13.19 -17.53
C GLY A 436 -16.03 14.47 -16.96
N GLU A 437 -15.65 14.48 -15.69
CA GLU A 437 -15.08 15.63 -14.98
C GLU A 437 -13.54 15.57 -14.89
N ALA A 438 -12.95 14.41 -15.21
CA ALA A 438 -11.51 14.20 -15.16
C ALA A 438 -10.76 14.79 -16.38
N SER A 439 -9.64 15.44 -16.08
CA SER A 439 -8.67 15.95 -17.06
C SER A 439 -8.03 14.82 -17.88
N ALA A 440 -7.36 15.19 -18.98
CA ALA A 440 -6.64 14.23 -19.81
C ALA A 440 -5.52 13.52 -19.02
N ASP A 441 -4.79 14.28 -18.20
CA ASP A 441 -3.68 13.76 -17.40
C ASP A 441 -4.17 12.81 -16.28
N GLU A 442 -5.31 13.11 -15.66
CA GLU A 442 -5.94 12.21 -14.67
C GLU A 442 -6.42 10.90 -15.30
N LYS A 443 -6.94 10.95 -16.53
CA LYS A 443 -7.33 9.74 -17.27
C LYS A 443 -6.12 8.90 -17.66
N GLU A 444 -5.04 9.54 -18.10
CA GLU A 444 -3.79 8.85 -18.42
C GLU A 444 -3.14 8.26 -17.17
N LEU A 445 -3.20 8.96 -16.04
CA LEU A 445 -2.75 8.46 -14.75
C LEU A 445 -3.54 7.24 -14.28
N LEU A 446 -4.88 7.31 -14.32
CA LEU A 446 -5.74 6.18 -14.00
C LEU A 446 -5.40 4.96 -14.87
N LYS A 447 -5.24 5.17 -16.18
CA LYS A 447 -4.85 4.11 -17.12
C LYS A 447 -3.47 3.55 -16.79
N SER A 448 -2.47 4.40 -16.56
CA SER A 448 -1.10 3.99 -16.23
C SER A 448 -1.04 3.22 -14.91
N TYR A 449 -1.87 3.61 -13.93
CA TYR A 449 -2.00 2.88 -12.68
C TYR A 449 -2.58 1.48 -12.90
N SER A 450 -3.70 1.36 -13.61
CA SER A 450 -4.28 0.06 -13.97
C SER A 450 -3.30 -0.82 -14.75
N GLU A 451 -2.54 -0.25 -15.69
CA GLU A 451 -1.50 -0.98 -16.45
C GLU A 451 -0.38 -1.47 -15.54
N ALA A 452 0.11 -0.65 -14.60
CA ALA A 452 1.17 -1.03 -13.66
C ALA A 452 0.75 -2.22 -12.77
N VAL A 453 -0.50 -2.21 -12.28
CA VAL A 453 -1.07 -3.32 -11.50
C VAL A 453 -1.13 -4.59 -12.34
N VAL A 454 -1.63 -4.49 -13.57
CA VAL A 454 -1.72 -5.64 -14.50
C VAL A 454 -0.34 -6.19 -14.84
N HIS A 455 0.66 -5.34 -15.04
CA HIS A 455 2.04 -5.77 -15.31
C HIS A 455 2.62 -6.56 -14.13
N PHE A 456 2.49 -6.04 -12.91
CA PHE A 456 3.06 -6.67 -11.74
C PHE A 456 2.42 -8.04 -11.43
N ARG A 457 1.09 -8.12 -11.45
CA ARG A 457 0.39 -9.40 -11.23
C ARG A 457 0.65 -10.42 -12.36
N THR A 458 0.79 -9.94 -13.60
CA THR A 458 1.16 -10.82 -14.75
C THR A 458 2.55 -11.38 -14.55
N TYR A 459 3.50 -10.54 -14.11
CA TYR A 459 4.86 -10.98 -13.78
C TYR A 459 4.86 -12.07 -12.71
N LEU A 460 4.14 -11.88 -11.61
CA LEU A 460 4.06 -12.88 -10.53
C LEU A 460 3.45 -14.20 -11.02
N ALA A 461 2.35 -14.14 -11.78
CA ALA A 461 1.72 -15.34 -12.33
C ALA A 461 2.61 -16.07 -13.34
N ASP A 462 3.38 -15.33 -14.14
CA ASP A 462 4.34 -15.88 -15.09
C ASP A 462 5.51 -16.57 -14.38
N GLN A 463 6.07 -15.95 -13.34
CA GLN A 463 7.13 -16.55 -12.51
C GLN A 463 6.67 -17.84 -11.82
N ALA A 464 5.43 -17.88 -11.31
CA ALA A 464 4.87 -19.10 -10.74
C ALA A 464 4.73 -20.23 -11.79
N LEU A 465 4.33 -19.90 -13.02
CA LEU A 465 4.23 -20.86 -14.12
C LEU A 465 5.62 -21.39 -14.52
N GLN A 466 6.61 -20.51 -14.68
CA GLN A 466 7.99 -20.90 -15.01
C GLN A 466 8.59 -21.82 -13.93
N ALA A 467 8.40 -21.47 -12.65
CA ALA A 467 8.86 -22.28 -11.53
C ALA A 467 8.21 -23.68 -11.54
N TYR A 468 6.91 -23.77 -11.82
CA TYR A 468 6.23 -25.06 -11.98
C TYR A 468 6.79 -25.88 -13.13
N GLN A 469 7.01 -25.27 -14.30
CA GLN A 469 7.54 -25.97 -15.47
C GLN A 469 8.96 -26.51 -15.22
N ALA A 470 9.81 -25.71 -14.57
CA ALA A 470 11.15 -26.14 -14.17
C ALA A 470 11.13 -27.31 -13.17
N TRP A 471 10.19 -27.27 -12.22
CA TRP A 471 9.98 -28.36 -11.27
C TRP A 471 9.45 -29.62 -11.96
N ASP A 472 8.47 -29.49 -12.87
CA ASP A 472 7.86 -30.59 -13.61
C ASP A 472 8.91 -31.34 -14.44
N GLU A 473 9.76 -30.58 -15.14
CA GLU A 473 10.86 -31.12 -15.92
C GLU A 473 11.88 -31.86 -15.04
N ALA A 474 12.29 -31.25 -13.92
CA ALA A 474 13.23 -31.86 -12.97
C ALA A 474 12.67 -33.16 -12.36
N ASP A 475 11.40 -33.18 -11.94
CA ASP A 475 10.76 -34.38 -11.39
C ASP A 475 10.61 -35.50 -12.44
N ARG A 476 10.29 -35.15 -13.69
CA ARG A 476 10.29 -36.12 -14.80
C ARG A 476 11.68 -36.72 -15.02
N LYS A 477 12.72 -35.89 -15.02
CA LYS A 477 14.09 -36.35 -15.22
C LYS A 477 14.58 -37.23 -14.09
N LYS A 478 14.23 -36.87 -12.84
CA LYS A 478 14.42 -37.68 -11.65
C LYS A 478 13.82 -39.08 -11.86
N ASN A 479 12.54 -39.15 -12.25
CA ASN A 479 11.85 -40.42 -12.46
C ASN A 479 12.47 -41.28 -13.59
N GLU A 480 12.97 -40.67 -14.66
CA GLU A 480 13.75 -41.36 -15.71
C GLU A 480 15.05 -41.99 -15.15
N VAL A 481 15.80 -41.24 -14.34
CA VAL A 481 17.04 -41.72 -13.72
C VAL A 481 16.76 -42.86 -12.72
N TYR A 482 15.75 -42.72 -11.86
CA TYR A 482 15.37 -43.77 -10.91
C TYR A 482 14.90 -45.05 -11.59
N SER A 483 14.12 -44.95 -12.67
CA SER A 483 13.66 -46.12 -13.42
C SER A 483 14.82 -46.82 -14.16
N ALA A 484 15.83 -46.08 -14.63
CA ALA A 484 17.06 -46.67 -15.18
C ALA A 484 17.93 -47.37 -14.13
N VAL A 485 18.02 -46.82 -12.91
CA VAL A 485 18.79 -47.41 -11.78
C VAL A 485 18.15 -48.71 -11.27
N MET A 486 16.82 -48.79 -11.22
CA MET A 486 16.08 -50.01 -10.84
C MET A 486 16.29 -51.20 -11.78
N ILE A 487 16.64 -50.94 -13.05
CA ILE A 487 16.97 -52.00 -14.04
C ILE A 487 18.41 -52.51 -13.85
N ALA A 488 19.31 -51.70 -13.29
CA ALA A 488 20.73 -52.03 -13.13
C ALA A 488 21.09 -52.76 -11.82
N GLY A 489 20.15 -52.86 -10.87
CA GLY A 489 20.32 -53.56 -9.60
C GLY A 489 20.96 -52.72 -8.47
N ILE A 490 20.60 -53.09 -7.23
CA ILE A 490 20.81 -52.34 -5.97
C ILE A 490 22.27 -51.91 -5.71
N GLY A 491 23.26 -52.62 -6.26
CA GLY A 491 24.68 -52.35 -6.03
C GLY A 491 25.21 -51.05 -6.67
N VAL A 492 24.53 -50.51 -7.69
CA VAL A 492 24.97 -49.30 -8.42
C VAL A 492 24.24 -48.04 -7.93
N ALA A 493 23.12 -48.19 -7.21
CA ALA A 493 22.26 -47.07 -6.80
C ALA A 493 22.93 -46.12 -5.79
N ALA A 494 23.71 -46.63 -4.84
CA ALA A 494 24.31 -45.82 -3.77
C ALA A 494 25.50 -44.94 -4.24
N THR A 495 26.09 -45.25 -5.39
CA THR A 495 27.25 -44.49 -5.91
C THR A 495 26.89 -43.51 -7.02
N ALA A 496 25.71 -43.65 -7.62
CA ALA A 496 25.32 -42.87 -8.79
C ALA A 496 24.37 -41.69 -8.50
N THR A 497 23.66 -41.69 -7.37
CA THR A 497 22.51 -40.80 -7.22
C THR A 497 22.66 -39.67 -6.21
N THR A 498 23.72 -39.60 -5.39
CA THR A 498 24.00 -38.53 -4.38
C THR A 498 22.85 -38.18 -3.40
N PHE A 499 21.66 -38.75 -3.55
CA PHE A 499 20.56 -38.67 -2.59
C PHE A 499 21.01 -39.34 -1.30
N GLY A 500 20.87 -38.61 -0.19
CA GLY A 500 21.40 -38.98 1.11
C GLY A 500 21.07 -40.39 1.58
N THR A 501 21.81 -40.84 2.59
CA THR A 501 21.83 -42.19 3.18
C THR A 501 20.49 -42.72 3.72
N THR A 502 19.37 -42.00 3.56
CA THR A 502 18.02 -42.47 3.88
C THR A 502 17.49 -43.51 2.89
N ALA A 503 18.01 -43.56 1.66
CA ALA A 503 17.66 -44.62 0.70
C ALA A 503 18.11 -46.03 1.16
N ALA A 504 19.13 -46.11 2.02
CA ALA A 504 19.65 -47.39 2.53
C ALA A 504 18.79 -47.99 3.66
N LEU A 505 17.90 -47.21 4.30
CA LEU A 505 17.00 -47.69 5.36
C LEU A 505 15.65 -48.19 4.82
N TYR A 506 15.29 -47.88 3.56
CA TYR A 506 14.05 -48.30 2.90
C TYR A 506 14.20 -49.59 2.06
N GLY A 507 15.04 -50.52 2.53
CA GLY A 507 15.18 -51.87 1.94
C GLY A 507 13.99 -52.81 2.15
N MET A 508 12.85 -52.32 2.66
CA MET A 508 11.63 -53.12 2.86
C MET A 508 10.44 -52.46 2.16
N GLY A 509 10.35 -52.60 0.84
CA GLY A 509 9.14 -52.30 0.07
C GLY A 509 9.40 -51.52 -1.21
N ALA A 510 9.64 -52.24 -2.31
CA ALA A 510 9.79 -51.66 -3.65
C ALA A 510 8.53 -50.91 -4.17
N GLU A 511 7.42 -50.93 -3.42
CA GLU A 511 6.20 -50.16 -3.70
C GLU A 511 6.16 -48.78 -3.06
N ALA A 512 6.90 -48.52 -1.97
CA ALA A 512 6.95 -47.19 -1.35
C ALA A 512 7.79 -46.20 -2.17
N ILE A 513 8.81 -46.68 -2.89
CA ILE A 513 9.70 -45.84 -3.72
C ILE A 513 9.02 -45.40 -5.03
N ARG A 514 8.00 -46.13 -5.51
CA ARG A 514 7.27 -45.75 -6.74
C ARG A 514 6.49 -44.43 -6.62
N ASN A 515 6.29 -43.90 -5.40
CA ASN A 515 5.38 -42.78 -5.13
C ASN A 515 6.00 -41.57 -4.41
N GLU A 516 7.32 -41.48 -4.25
CA GLU A 516 7.95 -40.19 -3.88
C GLU A 516 8.12 -39.29 -5.11
N LEU A 517 6.99 -38.95 -5.77
CA LEU A 517 6.92 -37.70 -6.50
C LEU A 517 7.39 -36.61 -5.54
N TRP A 518 8.23 -35.68 -6.02
CA TRP A 518 8.38 -34.46 -5.23
C TRP A 518 6.96 -33.89 -5.05
N PRO A 519 6.56 -33.46 -3.85
CA PRO A 519 5.32 -32.74 -3.74
C PRO A 519 5.47 -31.46 -4.56
N VAL A 520 4.37 -31.04 -5.20
CA VAL A 520 4.34 -29.77 -5.94
C VAL A 520 4.76 -28.66 -4.97
N PRO A 521 5.77 -27.82 -5.29
CA PRO A 521 6.17 -26.71 -4.46
C PRO A 521 5.00 -25.76 -4.22
N ASP A 522 4.95 -25.16 -3.03
CA ASP A 522 4.04 -24.04 -2.78
C ASP A 522 4.56 -22.79 -3.49
N PHE A 523 4.08 -22.56 -4.69
CA PHE A 523 4.48 -21.42 -5.52
C PHE A 523 3.90 -20.08 -5.02
N SER A 524 2.96 -20.08 -4.06
CA SER A 524 2.50 -18.83 -3.42
C SER A 524 3.53 -18.27 -2.45
N GLU A 525 4.26 -19.13 -1.73
CA GLU A 525 5.29 -18.66 -0.80
C GLU A 525 6.46 -18.01 -1.53
N LEU A 526 6.78 -18.50 -2.74
CA LEU A 526 7.79 -17.89 -3.61
C LEU A 526 7.38 -16.47 -4.02
N THR A 527 6.16 -16.27 -4.54
CA THR A 527 5.67 -14.92 -4.91
C THR A 527 5.57 -14.00 -3.69
N LEU A 528 5.13 -14.53 -2.55
CA LEU A 528 5.07 -13.83 -1.28
C LEU A 528 6.47 -13.37 -0.82
N GLU A 529 7.52 -14.16 -1.04
CA GLU A 529 8.90 -13.79 -0.72
C GLU A 529 9.43 -12.64 -1.58
N ALA A 530 9.10 -12.55 -2.88
CA ALA A 530 9.46 -11.37 -3.69
C ALA A 530 8.73 -10.11 -3.23
N ILE A 531 7.44 -10.24 -2.89
CA ILE A 531 6.65 -9.16 -2.32
C ILE A 531 7.28 -8.71 -1.00
N ILE A 532 7.65 -9.65 -0.12
CA ILE A 532 8.26 -9.39 1.18
C ILE A 532 9.69 -8.83 1.04
N LYS A 533 10.55 -9.36 0.17
CA LYS A 533 11.95 -8.91 0.03
C LYS A 533 12.04 -7.50 -0.58
N ASP A 534 11.12 -7.13 -1.45
CA ASP A 534 11.04 -5.77 -1.99
C ASP A 534 10.38 -4.80 -0.98
N GLN A 535 9.45 -5.29 -0.14
CA GLN A 535 8.77 -4.51 0.90
C GLN A 535 9.52 -4.38 2.24
N LEU A 536 10.42 -5.31 2.61
CA LEU A 536 11.14 -5.32 3.91
C LEU A 536 12.15 -4.17 4.11
N LYS A 537 12.26 -3.22 3.17
CA LYS A 537 13.05 -1.98 3.36
C LYS A 537 12.31 -0.89 4.14
N GLY A 538 11.08 -1.09 4.57
CA GLY A 538 10.42 -0.15 5.49
C GLY A 538 9.10 -0.67 6.00
N GLU A 539 9.02 -0.96 7.30
CA GLU A 539 7.96 -1.65 8.06
C GLU A 539 6.52 -1.08 7.91
N ALA A 540 5.54 -1.64 8.64
CA ALA A 540 4.10 -1.74 8.31
C ALA A 540 3.13 -0.65 8.80
N ILE A 541 2.16 -0.15 7.99
CA ILE A 541 0.88 0.54 8.33
C ILE A 541 0.23 1.05 6.99
N GLY A 542 -0.44 0.23 6.18
CA GLY A 542 -1.34 0.72 5.11
C GLY A 542 -2.59 1.48 5.63
N PHE A 543 -2.66 1.68 6.94
CA PHE A 543 -3.86 1.98 7.72
C PHE A 543 -4.14 3.50 7.91
N VAL A 544 -3.14 4.37 7.72
CA VAL A 544 -3.33 5.82 7.82
C VAL A 544 -4.02 6.40 6.57
N TYR A 545 -3.88 5.74 5.43
CA TYR A 545 -4.36 6.20 4.13
C TYR A 545 -5.89 6.32 4.07
N THR A 546 -6.62 5.29 4.50
CA THR A 546 -8.08 5.23 4.38
C THR A 546 -8.81 6.18 5.34
N LYS A 547 -8.28 6.47 6.55
CA LYS A 547 -8.96 7.42 7.47
C LYS A 547 -8.96 8.85 6.95
N VAL A 548 -7.89 9.25 6.27
CA VAL A 548 -7.66 10.64 5.83
C VAL A 548 -8.50 10.98 4.60
N LEU A 549 -8.62 10.03 3.66
CA LEU A 549 -9.50 10.15 2.49
C LEU A 549 -10.98 10.29 2.87
N LEU A 550 -11.36 9.78 4.06
CA LEU A 550 -12.74 9.79 4.56
C LEU A 550 -13.07 10.93 5.51
N SER A 551 -12.12 11.84 5.70
CA SER A 551 -12.35 13.04 6.49
C SER A 551 -13.42 13.92 5.84
N ASP A 552 -14.20 14.60 6.70
CA ASP A 552 -15.30 15.46 6.29
C ASP A 552 -14.87 16.55 5.29
N ALA A 553 -13.65 17.06 5.48
CA ALA A 553 -13.06 18.12 4.68
C ALA A 553 -12.62 17.63 3.28
N VAL A 554 -12.06 16.43 3.19
CA VAL A 554 -11.64 15.82 1.91
C VAL A 554 -12.88 15.40 1.12
N LEU A 555 -13.82 14.66 1.72
CA LEU A 555 -15.02 14.17 1.02
C LEU A 555 -15.95 15.28 0.53
N LYS A 556 -16.22 16.32 1.33
CA LYS A 556 -17.09 17.45 0.91
C LYS A 556 -16.49 18.28 -0.22
N LYS A 557 -15.16 18.29 -0.34
CA LYS A 557 -14.44 19.01 -1.37
C LYS A 557 -14.43 18.28 -2.70
N PHE A 558 -14.25 16.96 -2.66
CA PHE A 558 -14.16 16.11 -3.85
C PHE A 558 -15.51 15.64 -4.39
N PHE A 559 -16.52 15.51 -3.52
CA PHE A 559 -17.86 15.06 -3.91
C PHE A 559 -18.96 16.03 -3.47
N PRO A 560 -18.89 17.33 -3.80
CA PRO A 560 -19.80 18.36 -3.27
C PRO A 560 -21.28 18.16 -3.66
N LYS A 561 -21.60 17.25 -4.59
CA LYS A 561 -22.93 17.07 -5.18
C LYS A 561 -23.53 15.66 -5.08
N SER A 562 -22.88 14.67 -4.46
CA SER A 562 -23.48 13.34 -4.34
C SER A 562 -24.36 13.24 -3.07
N ALA A 563 -25.66 12.95 -3.28
CA ALA A 563 -26.63 12.76 -2.20
C ALA A 563 -26.31 11.55 -1.28
N ASP A 564 -25.34 10.72 -1.67
CA ASP A 564 -24.90 9.49 -0.98
C ASP A 564 -23.68 9.66 -0.06
N LEU A 565 -23.13 10.87 0.09
CA LEU A 565 -21.94 11.15 0.90
C LEU A 565 -22.02 10.63 2.34
N THR A 566 -23.19 10.71 2.98
CA THR A 566 -23.40 10.27 4.37
C THR A 566 -23.35 8.74 4.49
N ALA A 567 -23.85 8.02 3.48
CA ALA A 567 -23.81 6.56 3.42
C ALA A 567 -22.41 6.06 3.08
N ILE A 568 -21.76 6.66 2.07
CA ILE A 568 -20.36 6.35 1.69
C ILE A 568 -19.43 6.58 2.88
N ARG A 569 -19.55 7.71 3.57
CA ARG A 569 -18.69 8.07 4.70
C ARG A 569 -18.87 7.16 5.92
N LYS A 570 -20.10 6.86 6.31
CA LYS A 570 -20.37 5.94 7.44
C LYS A 570 -19.81 4.54 7.15
N THR A 571 -20.04 4.06 5.94
CA THR A 571 -19.67 2.71 5.53
C THR A 571 -18.17 2.54 5.34
N MET A 572 -17.52 3.55 4.78
CA MET A 572 -16.07 3.58 4.61
C MET A 572 -15.38 3.72 5.97
N THR A 573 -15.88 4.55 6.90
CA THR A 573 -15.32 4.66 8.28
C THR A 573 -15.39 3.32 9.02
N GLU A 574 -16.52 2.62 8.90
CA GLU A 574 -16.70 1.25 9.42
C GLU A 574 -15.81 0.23 8.66
N ALA A 575 -15.52 0.42 7.37
CA ALA A 575 -14.59 -0.42 6.60
C ALA A 575 -13.12 -0.20 7.00
N VAL A 576 -12.75 1.04 7.33
CA VAL A 576 -11.40 1.36 7.84
C VAL A 576 -11.20 0.73 9.20
N GLU A 577 -12.16 0.82 10.11
CA GLU A 577 -12.13 0.13 11.41
C GLU A 577 -12.02 -1.41 11.27
N ARG A 578 -12.61 -2.00 10.21
CA ARG A 578 -12.49 -3.41 9.84
C ARG A 578 -11.11 -3.78 9.24
N ALA A 579 -10.48 -2.89 8.49
CA ALA A 579 -9.15 -3.10 7.91
C ALA A 579 -8.02 -3.05 8.97
N GLN A 580 -8.12 -2.15 9.97
CA GLN A 580 -7.13 -2.04 11.07
C GLN A 580 -7.05 -3.33 11.89
N SER A 581 -8.19 -3.99 12.16
CA SER A 581 -8.19 -5.22 12.98
C SER A 581 -7.65 -6.44 12.23
N THR A 582 -7.72 -6.46 10.89
CA THR A 582 -7.25 -7.56 10.05
C THR A 582 -5.76 -7.42 9.70
N MET A 583 -5.30 -6.18 9.48
CA MET A 583 -3.88 -5.89 9.22
C MET A 583 -3.02 -5.88 10.48
N ALA A 584 -3.59 -5.47 11.62
CA ALA A 584 -2.97 -5.70 12.92
C ALA A 584 -2.71 -7.19 13.17
N LYS A 585 -3.58 -8.11 12.69
CA LYS A 585 -3.35 -9.57 12.82
C LYS A 585 -2.12 -10.04 12.05
N TYR A 586 -1.90 -9.58 10.82
CA TYR A 586 -0.76 -10.02 10.01
C TYR A 586 0.56 -9.36 10.44
N ALA A 587 0.52 -8.06 10.79
CA ALA A 587 1.66 -7.34 11.32
C ALA A 587 2.09 -7.87 12.70
N LEU A 588 1.16 -8.19 13.62
CA LEU A 588 1.50 -8.81 14.91
C LEU A 588 2.01 -10.26 14.76
N GLN A 589 1.53 -11.01 13.76
CA GLN A 589 1.98 -12.39 13.52
C GLN A 589 3.42 -12.48 12.99
N LYS A 590 3.89 -11.51 12.20
CA LYS A 590 5.26 -11.53 11.63
C LYS A 590 6.24 -10.52 12.24
N ALA A 591 5.79 -9.41 12.81
CA ALA A 591 6.66 -8.34 13.34
C ALA A 591 7.15 -8.55 14.79
N SER A 592 6.89 -9.70 15.41
CA SER A 592 7.19 -9.91 16.84
C SER A 592 8.66 -10.13 17.19
N THR A 593 9.61 -10.03 16.25
CA THR A 593 11.02 -10.37 16.53
C THR A 593 12.10 -9.36 16.12
N GLU A 594 11.96 -8.63 15.01
CA GLU A 594 13.03 -7.69 14.58
C GLU A 594 12.64 -6.21 14.77
N ALA A 595 11.43 -5.80 14.36
CA ALA A 595 10.90 -4.43 14.46
C ALA A 595 10.93 -3.87 15.90
N ALA A 596 10.57 -4.70 16.88
CA ALA A 596 10.55 -4.34 18.29
C ALA A 596 11.96 -4.07 18.88
N SER A 597 13.02 -4.62 18.27
CA SER A 597 14.40 -4.43 18.72
C SER A 597 15.10 -3.24 18.03
N ALA A 598 14.73 -2.95 16.77
CA ALA A 598 15.20 -1.78 16.03
C ALA A 598 14.56 -0.48 16.55
N ALA A 599 13.26 -0.49 16.87
CA ALA A 599 12.57 0.64 17.47
C ALA A 599 13.05 0.97 18.89
N ALA A 600 13.55 -0.02 19.63
CA ALA A 600 14.06 0.15 20.99
C ALA A 600 15.50 0.69 21.06
N SER A 601 16.30 0.57 19.98
CA SER A 601 17.73 0.88 20.00
C SER A 601 18.12 2.26 19.44
N ALA A 602 17.22 2.96 18.75
CA ALA A 602 17.58 4.18 17.99
C ALA A 602 17.16 5.54 18.60
N GLY A 603 16.35 5.61 19.66
CA GLY A 603 16.09 6.87 20.39
C GLY A 603 15.70 8.09 19.52
N ALA A 604 15.08 7.88 18.36
CA ALA A 604 14.77 8.92 17.38
C ALA A 604 13.35 9.46 17.57
N LYS A 605 13.17 10.80 17.51
CA LYS A 605 11.85 11.44 17.45
C LYS A 605 11.08 10.90 16.24
N VAL A 606 9.87 10.42 16.46
CA VAL A 606 8.95 9.91 15.43
C VAL A 606 8.59 11.04 14.44
N THR A 607 9.08 10.96 13.20
CA THR A 607 8.74 11.91 12.10
C THR A 607 7.64 11.32 11.21
N SER A 608 6.92 12.16 10.45
CA SER A 608 5.93 11.70 9.44
C SER A 608 6.55 10.68 8.49
N GLN A 609 7.80 10.91 8.05
CA GLN A 609 8.59 9.98 7.24
C GLN A 609 8.94 8.65 7.93
N ALA A 610 9.23 8.65 9.23
CA ALA A 610 9.54 7.43 9.97
C ALA A 610 8.27 6.58 10.18
N VAL A 611 7.13 7.24 10.39
CA VAL A 611 5.83 6.56 10.40
C VAL A 611 5.48 6.12 8.99
N LEU A 612 5.66 6.94 7.93
CA LEU A 612 5.33 6.66 6.52
C LEU A 612 6.16 5.53 5.88
N LYS A 613 7.47 5.48 6.17
CA LYS A 613 8.35 4.37 5.79
C LYS A 613 8.12 3.13 6.63
N ALA A 614 7.74 3.30 7.91
CA ALA A 614 7.20 2.22 8.71
C ALA A 614 5.71 2.01 8.44
N ILE A 615 5.09 2.64 7.42
CA ILE A 615 3.69 2.50 7.01
C ILE A 615 3.60 1.68 5.71
N SER A 616 4.59 1.82 4.84
CA SER A 616 4.58 1.24 3.50
C SER A 616 4.72 -0.29 3.41
N ALA A 617 5.20 -1.03 4.43
CA ALA A 617 5.34 -2.51 4.32
C ALA A 617 4.18 -3.31 4.89
N ALA A 618 2.96 -2.83 4.71
CA ALA A 618 1.83 -3.73 4.79
C ALA A 618 0.77 -3.23 3.82
N GLY A 619 0.95 -3.55 2.53
CA GLY A 619 -0.19 -3.61 1.63
C GLY A 619 -1.22 -4.55 2.28
N PRO A 620 -2.53 -4.25 2.21
CA PRO A 620 -3.54 -5.21 2.57
C PRO A 620 -3.16 -6.53 1.91
N GLN A 621 -3.14 -7.59 2.70
CA GLN A 621 -3.02 -8.95 2.17
C GLN A 621 -3.74 -8.97 0.84
N ILE A 622 -3.00 -9.29 -0.22
CA ILE A 622 -3.56 -9.89 -1.43
C ILE A 622 -4.68 -10.79 -0.92
N LEU A 623 -5.93 -10.38 -1.10
CA LEU A 623 -7.07 -11.17 -0.66
C LEU A 623 -7.03 -12.42 -1.53
N ALA A 624 -6.32 -13.44 -1.07
CA ALA A 624 -6.21 -14.75 -1.69
C ALA A 624 -6.10 -14.64 -3.22
N ASP A 625 -4.88 -14.46 -3.75
CA ASP A 625 -4.62 -14.57 -5.19
C ASP A 625 -5.38 -15.79 -5.72
N LEU A 626 -6.37 -15.48 -6.56
CA LEU A 626 -7.68 -16.11 -6.65
C LEU A 626 -7.65 -17.55 -7.23
N ALA A 627 -6.49 -18.19 -7.28
CA ALA A 627 -6.33 -19.57 -7.69
C ALA A 627 -5.17 -20.33 -7.05
N ILE A 628 -4.32 -19.74 -6.18
CA ILE A 628 -3.25 -20.54 -5.52
C ILE A 628 -3.77 -21.25 -4.26
N GLU A 629 -4.60 -20.60 -3.43
CA GLU A 629 -5.16 -21.27 -2.23
C GLU A 629 -6.03 -22.49 -2.57
N THR A 630 -6.74 -22.46 -3.71
CA THR A 630 -7.55 -23.60 -4.18
C THR A 630 -6.69 -24.72 -4.77
N VAL A 631 -5.46 -24.42 -5.22
CA VAL A 631 -4.48 -25.45 -5.58
C VAL A 631 -3.93 -26.10 -4.31
N ILE A 632 -3.63 -25.30 -3.27
CA ILE A 632 -3.05 -25.74 -2.00
C ILE A 632 -3.96 -26.75 -1.27
N ALA A 633 -5.26 -26.49 -1.16
CA ALA A 633 -6.18 -27.40 -0.45
C ALA A 633 -6.50 -28.71 -1.20
N TRP A 634 -6.22 -28.80 -2.51
CA TRP A 634 -6.63 -29.93 -3.36
C TRP A 634 -5.44 -30.79 -3.83
N VAL A 635 -4.23 -30.23 -3.88
CA VAL A 635 -3.01 -30.98 -4.22
C VAL A 635 -2.57 -31.94 -3.09
N GLU A 636 -3.01 -31.70 -1.86
CA GLU A 636 -2.91 -32.68 -0.77
C GLU A 636 -3.74 -33.96 -1.03
N LEU A 637 -4.72 -33.92 -1.94
CA LEU A 637 -5.57 -35.04 -2.35
C LEU A 637 -5.19 -35.62 -3.73
N GLN A 638 -3.93 -36.04 -3.92
CA GLN A 638 -3.46 -37.07 -4.88
C GLN A 638 -4.09 -37.13 -6.32
N ILE A 639 -4.58 -36.03 -6.87
CA ILE A 639 -5.17 -35.88 -8.21
C ILE A 639 -4.91 -34.40 -8.60
N GLU A 640 -4.22 -33.96 -9.66
CA GLU A 640 -3.62 -34.54 -10.86
C GLU A 640 -2.56 -33.54 -11.36
N ARG A 641 -1.28 -33.96 -11.50
CA ARG A 641 -0.21 -33.19 -12.17
C ARG A 641 -0.66 -32.59 -13.51
N ALA A 642 -1.57 -33.28 -14.22
CA ALA A 642 -2.15 -32.85 -15.50
C ALA A 642 -3.00 -31.57 -15.45
N ASN A 643 -3.52 -31.18 -14.28
CA ASN A 643 -4.40 -30.01 -14.14
C ASN A 643 -3.68 -28.77 -13.56
N ALA A 644 -2.45 -28.91 -13.08
CA ALA A 644 -1.71 -27.81 -12.47
C ALA A 644 -1.27 -26.76 -13.52
N GLU A 645 -0.66 -27.20 -14.63
CA GLU A 645 -0.25 -26.28 -15.71
C GLU A 645 -1.45 -25.56 -16.36
N PRO A 646 -2.57 -26.22 -16.72
CA PRO A 646 -3.77 -25.52 -17.20
C PRO A 646 -4.32 -24.50 -16.20
N ARG A 647 -4.25 -24.79 -14.89
CA ARG A 647 -4.68 -23.85 -13.84
C ARG A 647 -3.74 -22.65 -13.74
N LEU A 648 -2.43 -22.85 -13.71
CA LEU A 648 -1.45 -21.74 -13.70
C LEU A 648 -1.57 -20.88 -14.97
N ASN A 649 -1.86 -21.48 -16.13
CA ASN A 649 -2.19 -20.75 -17.34
C ASN A 649 -3.48 -19.93 -17.21
N ALA A 650 -4.51 -20.48 -16.55
CA ALA A 650 -5.74 -19.75 -16.23
C ALA A 650 -5.49 -18.59 -15.25
N MET A 651 -4.56 -18.75 -14.28
CA MET A 651 -4.12 -17.68 -13.39
C MET A 651 -3.40 -16.57 -14.14
N LEU A 652 -2.49 -16.95 -15.04
CA LEU A 652 -1.79 -16.00 -15.90
C LEU A 652 -2.78 -15.24 -16.80
N ALA A 653 -3.81 -15.92 -17.31
CA ALA A 653 -4.87 -15.27 -18.07
C ALA A 653 -5.73 -14.32 -17.19
N ASP A 654 -5.95 -14.67 -15.92
CA ASP A 654 -6.64 -13.82 -14.95
C ASP A 654 -5.83 -12.57 -14.60
N ALA A 655 -4.54 -12.75 -14.33
CA ALA A 655 -3.57 -11.68 -14.09
C ALA A 655 -3.45 -10.72 -15.29
N LYS A 656 -3.75 -11.16 -16.51
CA LYS A 656 -3.77 -10.31 -17.71
C LYS A 656 -5.07 -9.52 -17.91
N ARG A 657 -6.10 -9.71 -17.06
CA ARG A 657 -7.36 -8.96 -17.20
C ARG A 657 -7.12 -7.44 -17.01
N PRO A 658 -8.08 -6.58 -17.34
CA PRO A 658 -8.01 -5.18 -16.91
C PRO A 658 -8.17 -5.05 -15.39
N PHE A 659 -7.51 -4.06 -14.78
CA PHE A 659 -7.76 -3.64 -13.39
C PHE A 659 -8.77 -2.48 -13.39
N ASP A 660 -10.06 -2.81 -13.23
CA ASP A 660 -11.18 -1.85 -13.32
C ASP A 660 -11.42 -1.16 -11.98
N VAL A 661 -10.71 -0.04 -11.78
CA VAL A 661 -10.81 0.77 -10.56
C VAL A 661 -12.24 1.22 -10.29
N LYS A 662 -13.01 1.58 -11.33
CA LYS A 662 -14.39 2.05 -11.16
C LYS A 662 -15.28 0.95 -10.58
N ARG A 663 -15.13 -0.27 -11.10
CA ARG A 663 -15.91 -1.43 -10.64
C ARG A 663 -15.50 -1.85 -9.22
N LEU A 664 -14.21 -1.80 -8.90
CA LEU A 664 -13.71 -2.08 -7.55
C LEU A 664 -14.17 -1.04 -6.51
N LEU A 665 -14.22 0.24 -6.87
CA LEU A 665 -14.72 1.31 -6.00
C LEU A 665 -16.23 1.18 -5.68
N ALA A 666 -16.96 0.32 -6.39
CA ALA A 666 -18.37 0.06 -6.09
C ALA A 666 -18.58 -0.78 -4.82
N THR A 667 -17.52 -1.37 -4.24
CA THR A 667 -17.62 -2.23 -3.05
C THR A 667 -16.56 -1.86 -2.00
N THR A 668 -16.84 -2.09 -0.72
CA THR A 668 -15.87 -1.79 0.36
C THR A 668 -14.61 -2.64 0.28
N LYS A 669 -14.73 -3.89 -0.20
CA LYS A 669 -13.58 -4.79 -0.36
C LYS A 669 -12.74 -4.39 -1.58
N GLY A 670 -13.39 -3.94 -2.66
CA GLY A 670 -12.69 -3.46 -3.85
C GLY A 670 -11.96 -2.13 -3.63
N VAL A 671 -12.47 -1.24 -2.77
CA VAL A 671 -11.71 -0.05 -2.32
C VAL A 671 -10.38 -0.45 -1.66
N ALA A 672 -10.41 -1.41 -0.74
CA ALA A 672 -9.19 -1.90 -0.08
C ALA A 672 -8.19 -2.53 -1.07
N GLU A 673 -8.69 -3.22 -2.10
CA GLU A 673 -7.86 -3.74 -3.20
C GLU A 673 -7.19 -2.61 -3.98
N VAL A 674 -7.93 -1.56 -4.35
CA VAL A 674 -7.37 -0.38 -5.04
C VAL A 674 -6.31 0.32 -4.19
N GLU A 675 -6.52 0.49 -2.89
CA GLU A 675 -5.53 1.12 -2.00
C GLU A 675 -4.27 0.25 -1.82
N GLY A 676 -4.44 -1.07 -1.77
CA GLY A 676 -3.32 -2.01 -1.64
C GLY A 676 -2.45 -2.08 -2.88
N GLN A 677 -3.07 -2.14 -4.04
CA GLN A 677 -2.37 -2.09 -5.31
C GLN A 677 -1.69 -0.73 -5.52
N TRP A 678 -2.31 0.38 -5.09
CA TRP A 678 -1.68 1.70 -5.12
C TRP A 678 -0.39 1.72 -4.29
N THR A 679 -0.44 1.22 -3.06
CA THR A 679 0.72 1.13 -2.17
C THR A 679 1.87 0.36 -2.80
N THR A 680 1.56 -0.76 -3.47
CA THR A 680 2.55 -1.58 -4.18
C THR A 680 3.19 -0.83 -5.35
N VAL A 681 2.37 -0.17 -6.17
CA VAL A 681 2.81 0.59 -7.34
C VAL A 681 3.72 1.76 -6.93
N ILE A 682 3.37 2.49 -5.87
CA ILE A 682 4.15 3.66 -5.43
C ILE A 682 5.39 3.33 -4.60
N ALA A 683 5.65 2.06 -4.29
CA ALA A 683 6.82 1.65 -3.51
C ALA A 683 8.16 1.91 -4.25
N GLY A 684 8.11 2.12 -5.57
CA GLY A 684 9.27 2.51 -6.36
C GLY A 684 9.79 3.91 -5.99
N THR A 685 11.10 4.14 -6.20
CA THR A 685 11.78 5.40 -5.82
C THR A 685 12.05 6.32 -7.01
N THR A 686 11.31 6.16 -8.10
CA THR A 686 11.47 6.96 -9.31
C THR A 686 11.27 8.44 -9.00
N SER A 687 12.30 9.25 -9.28
CA SER A 687 12.28 10.70 -9.08
C SER A 687 11.41 11.40 -10.14
N PRO A 688 10.88 12.60 -9.84
CA PRO A 688 10.19 13.42 -10.82
C PRO A 688 11.06 13.70 -12.04
N ALA A 689 10.46 13.70 -13.24
CA ALA A 689 11.17 13.96 -14.49
C ALA A 689 11.84 15.35 -14.50
N ASP A 690 11.17 16.35 -13.91
CA ASP A 690 11.70 17.69 -13.70
C ASP A 690 11.59 18.09 -12.21
N LYS A 691 12.56 17.64 -11.42
CA LYS A 691 12.64 17.93 -9.99
C LYS A 691 12.80 19.44 -9.70
N ALA A 692 13.35 20.21 -10.65
CA ALA A 692 13.53 21.65 -10.49
C ALA A 692 12.20 22.40 -10.63
N ALA A 693 11.44 22.14 -11.69
CA ALA A 693 10.12 22.74 -11.90
C ALA A 693 9.14 22.39 -10.79
N LEU A 694 9.19 21.14 -10.28
CA LEU A 694 8.35 20.73 -9.17
C LEU A 694 8.72 21.45 -7.88
N ARG A 695 10.02 21.58 -7.56
CA ARG A 695 10.49 22.38 -6.42
C ARG A 695 10.10 23.84 -6.52
N GLU A 696 10.18 24.42 -7.72
CA GLU A 696 9.74 25.79 -7.97
C GLU A 696 8.24 25.96 -7.74
N ALA A 697 7.41 25.05 -8.27
CA ALA A 697 5.98 25.05 -8.05
C ALA A 697 5.62 24.91 -6.55
N VAL A 698 6.34 24.04 -5.83
CA VAL A 698 6.15 23.88 -4.37
C VAL A 698 6.58 25.14 -3.63
N ALA A 699 7.71 25.74 -3.99
CA ALA A 699 8.19 26.98 -3.40
C ALA A 699 7.23 28.15 -3.67
N GLU A 700 6.68 28.27 -4.88
CA GLU A 700 5.65 29.25 -5.22
C GLU A 700 4.36 29.03 -4.41
N ALA A 701 3.94 27.78 -4.29
CA ALA A 701 2.79 27.43 -3.48
C ALA A 701 3.04 27.80 -2.00
N MET A 702 4.19 27.45 -1.43
CA MET A 702 4.57 27.81 -0.05
C MET A 702 4.63 29.33 0.13
N LYS A 703 5.13 30.08 -0.86
CA LYS A 703 5.07 31.56 -0.89
C LYS A 703 3.64 32.09 -0.90
N ALA A 704 2.72 31.45 -1.62
CA ALA A 704 1.31 31.84 -1.65
C ALA A 704 0.60 31.64 -0.29
N SER A 705 1.03 30.65 0.51
CA SER A 705 0.54 30.46 1.88
C SER A 705 1.18 31.43 2.88
N ALA A 706 2.47 31.73 2.76
CA ALA A 706 3.13 32.75 3.58
C ALA A 706 2.56 34.16 3.36
N ASN A 707 2.03 34.44 2.16
CA ASN A 707 1.45 35.73 1.78
C ASN A 707 -0.06 35.89 2.10
N LYS A 708 -0.75 34.82 2.50
CA LYS A 708 -2.18 34.90 2.81
C LYS A 708 -2.32 35.26 4.29
N ALA A 709 -2.53 36.55 4.56
CA ALA A 709 -2.80 37.01 5.90
C ALA A 709 -4.00 36.27 6.49
N ASP A 710 -3.79 35.61 7.63
CA ASP A 710 -4.84 34.90 8.33
C ASP A 710 -5.79 35.90 9.03
N PRO A 711 -7.07 35.98 8.65
CA PRO A 711 -8.04 36.83 9.34
C PRO A 711 -8.19 36.48 10.83
N GLN A 712 -7.87 35.24 11.22
CA GLN A 712 -7.98 34.78 12.60
C GLN A 712 -6.94 35.45 13.51
N VAL A 713 -5.75 35.81 13.01
CA VAL A 713 -4.73 36.56 13.78
C VAL A 713 -5.30 37.89 14.27
N ALA A 714 -5.92 38.66 13.36
CA ALA A 714 -6.54 39.93 13.70
C ALA A 714 -7.76 39.76 14.62
N ALA A 715 -8.51 38.66 14.48
CA ALA A 715 -9.62 38.32 15.38
C ALA A 715 -9.12 37.99 16.79
N ASN A 716 -8.06 37.19 16.92
CA ASN A 716 -7.45 36.79 18.19
C ASN A 716 -6.92 38.02 18.94
N PHE A 717 -6.22 38.93 18.27
CA PHE A 717 -5.76 40.18 18.88
C PHE A 717 -6.90 41.01 19.49
N LYS A 718 -8.06 41.09 18.82
CA LYS A 718 -9.26 41.77 19.35
C LYS A 718 -9.89 41.04 20.54
N ALA A 719 -9.71 39.73 20.62
CA ALA A 719 -10.29 38.87 21.64
C ALA A 719 -9.40 38.64 22.87
N LEU A 720 -8.17 39.17 22.89
CA LEU A 720 -7.21 38.99 23.99
C LEU A 720 -7.79 39.47 25.33
N LYS A 721 -7.82 38.56 26.31
CA LYS A 721 -8.14 38.85 27.70
C LYS A 721 -6.88 38.78 28.54
N TRP A 722 -6.61 39.87 29.26
CA TRP A 722 -5.38 40.02 30.02
C TRP A 722 -5.53 39.59 31.48
N LYS A 723 -4.52 38.90 31.99
CA LYS A 723 -4.38 38.49 33.38
C LYS A 723 -2.98 38.84 33.88
N SER A 724 -2.88 39.51 35.03
CA SER A 724 -1.58 39.71 35.68
C SER A 724 -1.05 38.40 36.25
N LEU A 725 0.24 38.13 36.06
CA LEU A 725 0.93 37.03 36.73
C LEU A 725 1.46 37.45 38.12
N GLY A 726 1.33 38.73 38.51
CA GLY A 726 1.68 39.24 39.85
C GLY A 726 3.17 39.36 40.14
N GLU A 727 4.01 39.18 39.13
CA GLU A 727 5.45 38.96 39.28
C GLU A 727 6.24 40.05 38.54
N LYS A 728 7.37 40.48 39.13
CA LYS A 728 8.25 41.49 38.53
C LYS A 728 9.37 40.88 37.69
N ALA A 729 9.72 41.55 36.60
CA ALA A 729 10.86 41.22 35.75
C ALA A 729 11.49 42.48 35.14
N ASP A 730 12.77 42.38 34.80
CA ASP A 730 13.51 43.40 34.05
C ASP A 730 13.34 43.20 32.53
N ALA A 731 13.12 41.96 32.08
CA ALA A 731 12.81 41.59 30.70
C ALA A 731 12.09 40.24 30.64
N ILE A 732 11.35 39.98 29.56
CA ILE A 732 10.69 38.69 29.29
C ILE A 732 11.12 38.12 27.94
N PHE A 733 11.09 36.79 27.83
CA PHE A 733 11.46 36.06 26.61
C PHE A 733 10.52 34.87 26.44
N ILE A 734 10.36 34.40 25.21
CA ILE A 734 9.56 33.22 24.91
C ILE A 734 10.38 32.24 24.08
N GLY A 735 10.23 30.95 24.39
CA GLY A 735 10.73 29.86 23.58
C GLY A 735 9.70 29.42 22.54
N HIS A 736 10.16 28.70 21.53
CA HIS A 736 9.32 28.18 20.43
C HIS A 736 8.07 27.45 20.92
N ASP A 737 8.18 26.61 21.95
CA ASP A 737 7.03 25.81 22.46
C ASP A 737 6.04 26.64 23.31
N GLY A 738 6.34 27.93 23.51
CA GLY A 738 5.60 28.85 24.39
C GLY A 738 6.16 28.91 25.81
N ASP A 739 7.34 28.35 26.07
CA ASP A 739 8.02 28.44 27.36
C ASP A 739 8.37 29.90 27.66
N LEU A 740 7.87 30.42 28.78
CA LEU A 740 8.12 31.80 29.18
C LEU A 740 9.35 31.88 30.07
N TYR A 741 10.25 32.84 29.78
CA TYR A 741 11.40 33.15 30.60
C TYR A 741 11.36 34.61 31.07
N ARG A 742 11.99 34.89 32.20
CA ARG A 742 12.18 36.25 32.70
C ARG A 742 13.62 36.51 33.10
N LEU A 743 14.02 37.77 33.01
CA LEU A 743 15.23 38.30 33.62
C LEU A 743 14.87 38.99 34.94
N THR A 744 15.62 38.68 36.00
CA THR A 744 15.55 39.38 37.29
C THR A 744 16.94 39.72 37.82
N LYS A 745 17.05 40.82 38.58
CA LYS A 745 18.25 41.18 39.34
C LYS A 745 18.19 40.65 40.77
N ALA A 746 18.61 39.40 40.98
CA ALA A 746 18.46 38.69 42.26
C ALA A 746 19.59 38.95 43.27
N GLY A 747 20.05 40.20 43.44
CA GLY A 747 21.14 40.58 44.37
C GLY A 747 22.53 39.96 44.10
N LYS A 748 22.62 38.98 43.18
CA LYS A 748 23.82 38.27 42.71
C LYS A 748 24.18 38.58 41.24
N GLY A 749 23.50 39.55 40.63
CA GLY A 749 23.58 39.88 39.20
C GLY A 749 22.34 39.46 38.42
N ASP A 750 22.49 39.42 37.09
CA ASP A 750 21.43 39.06 36.14
C ASP A 750 21.13 37.56 36.18
N VAL A 751 19.86 37.19 36.36
CA VAL A 751 19.39 35.80 36.44
C VAL A 751 18.23 35.58 35.47
N ILE A 752 18.35 34.54 34.64
CA ILE A 752 17.28 34.05 33.77
C ILE A 752 16.53 32.93 34.50
N GLU A 753 15.22 33.05 34.60
CA GLU A 753 14.33 32.07 35.20
C GLU A 753 13.29 31.58 34.18
N ALA A 754 12.95 30.29 34.24
CA ALA A 754 11.93 29.66 33.41
C ALA A 754 10.59 29.52 34.17
N TYR A 755 9.49 29.73 33.47
CA TYR A 755 8.13 29.64 34.01
C TYR A 755 7.58 28.22 33.94
N ASN A 756 7.01 27.74 35.04
CA ASN A 756 6.33 26.46 35.14
C ASN A 756 4.95 26.63 35.77
N ALA A 757 3.92 26.69 34.93
CA ALA A 757 2.52 26.86 35.34
C ALA A 757 2.00 25.74 36.26
N LYS A 758 2.62 24.55 36.27
CA LYS A 758 2.22 23.42 37.13
C LYS A 758 2.62 23.65 38.59
N ASN A 759 3.67 24.42 38.86
CA ASN A 759 4.14 24.71 40.21
C ASN A 759 3.56 26.03 40.72
N ARG A 760 2.36 25.97 41.31
CA ARG A 760 1.63 27.17 41.74
C ARG A 760 2.28 27.94 42.90
N SER A 761 3.11 27.30 43.73
CA SER A 761 3.75 27.95 44.89
C SER A 761 5.09 28.59 44.55
N LYS A 762 5.81 28.07 43.56
CA LYS A 762 7.05 28.65 43.04
C LYS A 762 7.14 28.43 41.53
N PRO A 763 6.45 29.25 40.72
CA PRO A 763 6.34 29.02 39.29
C PRO A 763 7.62 29.35 38.51
N TRP A 764 8.60 30.01 39.14
CA TRP A 764 9.86 30.39 38.50
C TRP A 764 11.03 29.57 39.05
N SER A 765 11.84 29.03 38.14
CA SER A 765 13.07 28.30 38.45
C SER A 765 14.26 28.90 37.72
N GLU A 766 15.36 29.15 38.44
CA GLU A 766 16.62 29.62 37.86
C GLU A 766 17.11 28.64 36.78
N LEU A 767 17.35 29.20 35.58
CA LEU A 767 17.90 28.50 34.43
C LEU A 767 19.39 28.81 34.27
N ALA A 768 19.76 30.09 34.36
CA ALA A 768 21.14 30.54 34.17
C ALA A 768 21.39 31.89 34.87
N SER A 769 22.60 32.07 35.39
CA SER A 769 23.07 33.33 35.99
C SER A 769 24.19 33.97 35.17
N GLY A 770 24.26 35.30 35.16
CA GLY A 770 25.21 36.09 34.38
C GLY A 770 24.82 36.33 32.91
N TYR A 771 23.55 36.09 32.55
CA TYR A 771 23.00 36.27 31.20
C TYR A 771 21.84 37.26 31.23
N ARG A 772 21.74 38.12 30.20
CA ARG A 772 20.73 39.18 30.08
C ARG A 772 19.61 38.87 29.09
N ALA A 773 19.80 37.87 28.23
CA ALA A 773 18.77 37.46 27.27
C ALA A 773 18.84 35.96 26.99
N VAL A 774 17.68 35.40 26.65
CA VAL A 774 17.51 34.01 26.24
C VAL A 774 16.54 33.93 25.05
N THR A 775 16.79 33.01 24.14
CA THR A 775 15.83 32.59 23.11
C THR A 775 15.95 31.08 22.91
N ALA A 776 14.88 30.40 22.49
CA ALA A 776 14.87 28.95 22.31
C ALA A 776 14.74 28.59 20.83
N GLY A 777 15.59 27.68 20.36
CA GLY A 777 15.44 27.04 19.06
C GLY A 777 14.40 25.92 19.09
N GLU A 778 13.94 25.50 17.90
CA GLU A 778 12.87 24.50 17.71
C GLU A 778 13.23 23.10 18.25
N LYS A 779 14.52 22.77 18.39
CA LYS A 779 14.97 21.46 18.92
C LYS A 779 15.18 21.48 20.44
N GLY A 780 14.76 22.56 21.12
CA GLY A 780 14.82 22.71 22.58
C GLY A 780 16.16 23.19 23.10
N GLU A 781 17.09 23.59 22.24
CA GLU A 781 18.29 24.32 22.60
C GLU A 781 17.97 25.76 23.01
N LEU A 782 18.65 26.25 24.03
CA LEU A 782 18.53 27.64 24.48
C LEU A 782 19.79 28.39 24.11
N TYR A 783 19.62 29.56 23.50
CA TYR A 783 20.68 30.51 23.21
C TYR A 783 20.65 31.62 24.25
N LEU A 784 21.78 31.86 24.89
CA LEU A 784 21.95 32.79 26.00
C LEU A 784 22.95 33.88 25.61
N MET A 785 22.69 35.12 26.04
CA MET A 785 23.56 36.27 25.78
C MET A 785 23.94 36.98 27.08
N LYS A 786 25.23 37.29 27.25
CA LYS A 786 25.77 38.06 28.38
C LYS A 786 25.70 39.59 28.15
N ASN A 787 26.01 40.36 29.19
CA ASN A 787 26.08 41.83 29.12
C ASN A 787 27.12 42.36 28.14
N ASP A 788 28.24 41.65 28.01
CA ASP A 788 29.26 41.95 27.01
C ASP A 788 28.92 41.43 25.60
N GLY A 789 27.70 40.92 25.38
CA GLY A 789 27.24 40.38 24.11
C GLY A 789 27.75 38.97 23.79
N THR A 790 28.54 38.34 24.67
CA THR A 790 29.01 36.95 24.46
C THR A 790 27.82 35.99 24.38
N LEU A 791 27.88 35.07 23.41
CA LEU A 791 26.85 34.08 23.13
C LEU A 791 27.22 32.70 23.68
N ALA A 792 26.22 31.98 24.19
CA ALA A 792 26.33 30.59 24.59
C ALA A 792 25.06 29.81 24.19
N THR A 793 25.19 28.50 24.05
CA THR A 793 24.05 27.57 23.92
C THR A 793 24.06 26.55 25.04
N VAL A 794 22.89 26.15 25.52
CA VAL A 794 22.68 25.08 26.49
C VAL A 794 21.59 24.13 26.01
N LYS A 795 21.79 22.83 26.21
CA LYS A 795 20.73 21.83 26.00
C LYS A 795 19.63 22.00 27.05
N SER A 796 18.41 21.56 26.74
CA SER A 796 17.24 21.60 27.63
C SER A 796 17.44 20.94 29.01
N ASP A 797 18.50 20.13 29.20
CA ASP A 797 18.89 19.55 30.48
C ASP A 797 19.65 20.51 31.43
N GLY A 798 20.02 21.70 30.95
CA GLY A 798 20.72 22.74 31.71
C GLY A 798 22.18 22.43 32.06
N LYS A 799 22.75 21.31 31.61
CA LYS A 799 24.05 20.80 32.12
C LYS A 799 25.25 21.02 31.21
N SER A 800 25.03 21.40 29.95
CA SER A 800 26.12 21.51 28.96
C SER A 800 26.11 22.85 28.21
N LEU A 801 26.76 23.86 28.81
CA LEU A 801 27.02 25.17 28.19
C LEU A 801 28.14 25.08 27.15
N ARG A 802 27.89 25.56 25.93
CA ARG A 802 28.89 25.72 24.87
C ARG A 802 28.94 27.17 24.43
N LYS A 803 30.14 27.74 24.36
CA LYS A 803 30.36 29.09 23.82
C LYS A 803 30.06 29.08 22.32
N ILE A 804 29.43 30.14 21.84
CA ILE A 804 29.26 30.41 20.41
C ILE A 804 30.22 31.55 20.05
N ASP A 805 31.02 31.36 19.00
CA ASP A 805 31.94 32.39 18.53
C ASP A 805 31.15 33.52 17.86
N GLY A 806 31.43 34.74 18.30
CA GLY A 806 30.70 35.95 17.92
C GLY A 806 30.23 36.76 19.13
N GLY A 807 29.44 37.78 18.87
CA GLY A 807 28.73 38.53 19.91
C GLY A 807 27.50 39.21 19.33
N ALA A 808 26.54 39.56 20.16
CA ALA A 808 25.29 40.19 19.73
C ALA A 808 24.85 41.31 20.68
N SER A 809 24.06 42.23 20.15
CA SER A 809 23.27 43.19 20.93
C SER A 809 21.83 42.70 21.13
N GLN A 810 21.31 41.87 20.21
CA GLN A 810 20.02 41.21 20.30
C GLN A 810 20.12 39.79 19.73
N ILE A 811 19.37 38.85 20.31
CA ILE A 811 19.23 37.47 19.83
C ILE A 811 17.77 37.12 19.60
N VAL A 812 17.48 36.40 18.51
CA VAL A 812 16.16 35.89 18.15
C VAL A 812 16.36 34.53 17.47
N ALA A 813 15.76 33.47 18.00
CA ALA A 813 15.68 32.20 17.30
C ALA A 813 14.41 32.15 16.44
N VAL A 814 14.53 31.56 15.25
CA VAL A 814 13.43 31.38 14.30
C VAL A 814 13.31 29.88 13.99
N GLY A 815 12.08 29.40 13.71
CA GLY A 815 11.63 28.01 13.73
C GLY A 815 12.25 26.99 12.76
N GLU A 816 13.57 27.02 12.55
CA GLU A 816 14.36 25.95 11.91
C GLU A 816 15.69 25.66 12.64
N GLY A 817 15.91 26.28 13.82
CA GLY A 817 17.19 26.20 14.56
C GLY A 817 18.20 27.29 14.18
N ASP A 818 17.78 28.25 13.35
CA ASP A 818 18.58 29.40 12.94
C ASP A 818 18.56 30.48 14.04
N LEU A 819 19.74 30.86 14.51
CA LEU A 819 19.91 31.97 15.44
C LEU A 819 20.17 33.26 14.65
N TRP A 820 19.18 34.15 14.67
CA TRP A 820 19.31 35.50 14.15
C TRP A 820 19.82 36.44 15.24
N VAL A 821 20.78 37.28 14.88
CA VAL A 821 21.36 38.26 15.79
C VAL A 821 21.48 39.62 15.14
N VAL A 822 21.30 40.65 15.95
CA VAL A 822 21.87 41.97 15.67
C VAL A 822 23.26 41.99 16.27
N SER A 823 24.28 42.32 15.48
CA SER A 823 25.68 42.25 15.92
C SER A 823 26.54 43.35 15.32
N ASP A 824 27.23 44.07 16.18
CA ASP A 824 28.38 44.94 15.90
C ASP A 824 29.73 44.21 16.02
N LYS A 825 29.73 42.96 16.51
CA LYS A 825 30.93 42.18 16.86
C LYS A 825 31.32 41.14 15.82
N LEU A 826 30.42 40.79 14.92
CA LEU A 826 30.66 39.88 13.79
C LEU A 826 31.14 40.69 12.57
N SER A 827 32.38 41.16 12.55
CA SER A 827 33.06 41.79 11.38
C SER A 827 32.27 42.90 10.63
N GLY A 828 31.30 43.54 11.28
CA GLY A 828 30.27 44.39 10.66
C GLY A 828 30.18 45.79 11.26
N GLY A 829 29.28 46.60 10.72
CA GLY A 829 28.85 47.89 11.29
C GLY A 829 27.77 47.71 12.36
N GLU A 830 27.55 48.74 13.16
CA GLU A 830 26.53 48.74 14.21
C GLU A 830 25.12 48.45 13.64
N GLY A 831 24.40 47.52 14.27
CA GLY A 831 23.06 47.13 13.85
C GLY A 831 23.00 46.12 12.69
N ASP A 832 24.13 45.58 12.24
CA ASP A 832 24.14 44.54 11.21
C ASP A 832 23.41 43.28 11.66
N ILE A 833 22.68 42.66 10.73
CA ILE A 833 21.88 41.46 10.98
C ILE A 833 22.61 40.25 10.44
N TRP A 834 22.72 39.21 11.27
CA TRP A 834 23.38 37.96 10.94
C TRP A 834 22.51 36.77 11.30
N VAL A 835 22.62 35.69 10.53
CA VAL A 835 22.01 34.39 10.86
C VAL A 835 23.10 33.34 11.02
N MET A 836 22.99 32.51 12.05
CA MET A 836 23.83 31.34 12.25
C MET A 836 23.13 30.09 11.73
N GLN A 837 23.71 29.48 10.70
CA GLN A 837 23.27 28.20 10.15
C GLN A 837 24.34 27.14 10.43
N GLY A 838 24.03 26.22 11.34
CA GLY A 838 25.00 25.26 11.88
C GLY A 838 26.12 25.95 12.68
N LYS A 839 27.31 26.11 12.09
CA LYS A 839 28.46 26.83 12.69
C LYS A 839 28.90 28.04 11.85
N ARG A 840 28.13 28.43 10.84
CA ARG A 840 28.50 29.48 9.88
C ARG A 840 27.59 30.69 10.06
N TRP A 841 28.20 31.86 10.07
CA TRP A 841 27.51 33.15 10.10
C TRP A 841 27.36 33.69 8.68
N SER A 842 26.14 34.16 8.36
CA SER A 842 25.81 34.79 7.08
C SER A 842 25.16 36.14 7.34
N LYS A 843 25.62 37.19 6.63
CA LYS A 843 25.15 38.57 6.80
C LYS A 843 23.92 38.86 5.94
N LYS A 844 22.92 39.54 6.50
CA LYS A 844 21.84 40.19 5.75
C LYS A 844 22.39 41.48 5.09
N SER A 845 22.30 41.54 3.77
CA SER A 845 22.79 42.71 3.02
C SER A 845 21.81 43.90 3.07
N GLY A 846 22.35 45.12 3.11
CA GLY A 846 21.61 46.36 2.83
C GLY A 846 20.62 46.83 3.90
N PHE A 847 20.64 46.28 5.12
CA PHE A 847 19.74 46.69 6.19
C PHE A 847 20.34 46.48 7.58
N THR A 848 20.07 47.43 8.48
CA THR A 848 20.41 47.36 9.91
C THR A 848 19.15 47.48 10.75
N ALA A 849 19.16 46.87 11.94
CA ALA A 849 18.04 46.92 12.88
C ALA A 849 18.53 47.01 14.32
N GLN A 850 17.71 47.62 15.18
CA GLN A 850 17.83 47.56 16.64
C GLN A 850 17.03 46.39 17.21
N TYR A 851 15.84 46.12 16.66
CA TYR A 851 15.01 44.98 17.02
C TYR A 851 14.65 44.13 15.80
N LEU A 852 14.76 42.82 15.92
CA LEU A 852 14.37 41.83 14.92
C LEU A 852 13.22 40.95 15.40
N ALA A 853 12.43 40.49 14.43
CA ALA A 853 11.51 39.36 14.57
C ALA A 853 11.39 38.65 13.21
N ALA A 854 10.95 37.40 13.21
CA ALA A 854 10.68 36.68 11.97
C ALA A 854 9.36 35.91 12.09
N ALA A 855 8.51 36.05 11.08
CA ALA A 855 7.14 35.55 11.07
C ALA A 855 6.76 35.11 9.65
N ASN A 856 6.25 33.89 9.47
CA ASN A 856 5.86 33.33 8.17
C ASN A 856 6.95 33.47 7.08
N GLY A 857 8.20 33.21 7.44
CA GLY A 857 9.36 33.35 6.55
C GLY A 857 9.82 34.80 6.30
N PHE A 858 9.01 35.81 6.64
CA PHE A 858 9.39 37.21 6.52
C PHE A 858 10.26 37.66 7.68
N LEU A 859 11.28 38.45 7.37
CA LEU A 859 12.09 39.14 8.35
C LEU A 859 11.49 40.52 8.63
N TRP A 860 11.35 40.84 9.90
CA TRP A 860 10.88 42.13 10.39
C TRP A 860 11.97 42.80 11.19
N GLY A 861 12.10 44.11 11.01
CA GLY A 861 13.13 44.89 11.67
C GLY A 861 12.64 46.27 12.06
N VAL A 862 13.03 46.71 13.25
CA VAL A 862 12.84 48.07 13.74
C VAL A 862 14.22 48.72 13.84
N LYS A 863 14.39 49.89 13.21
CA LYS A 863 15.64 50.66 13.28
C LYS A 863 15.77 51.40 14.62
N ASP A 864 16.96 51.94 14.87
CA ASP A 864 17.28 52.81 16.01
C ASP A 864 16.38 54.06 16.09
N ASN A 865 15.98 54.59 14.94
CA ASN A 865 15.02 55.69 14.83
C ASN A 865 13.55 55.23 15.01
N GLY A 866 13.30 53.96 15.26
CA GLY A 866 11.99 53.35 15.44
C GLY A 866 11.22 53.03 14.16
N ASP A 867 11.76 53.31 12.96
CA ASP A 867 11.10 52.94 11.70
C ASP A 867 10.96 51.43 11.56
N ILE A 868 9.79 50.96 11.14
CA ILE A 868 9.47 49.53 10.99
C ILE A 868 9.65 49.11 9.53
N TYR A 869 10.26 47.95 9.32
CA TYR A 869 10.48 47.36 8.00
C TYR A 869 10.13 45.88 7.97
N ARG A 870 9.73 45.39 6.80
CA ARG A 870 9.52 43.97 6.49
C ARG A 870 10.24 43.60 5.21
N SER A 871 10.77 42.38 5.12
CA SER A 871 11.32 41.86 3.88
C SER A 871 10.26 41.77 2.77
N GLU A 872 10.67 42.01 1.52
CA GLU A 872 9.79 41.85 0.34
C GLU A 872 9.50 40.37 0.05
N SER A 873 10.48 39.50 0.32
CA SER A 873 10.40 38.05 0.20
C SER A 873 10.57 37.39 1.56
N GLY A 874 9.79 36.33 1.82
CA GLY A 874 9.95 35.41 2.94
C GLY A 874 10.66 34.09 2.56
N ASP A 875 11.23 34.04 1.36
CA ASP A 875 11.97 32.88 0.83
C ASP A 875 13.32 32.71 1.56
N SER A 876 13.52 31.59 2.24
CA SER A 876 14.75 31.30 2.99
C SER A 876 16.01 31.33 2.12
N ALA A 877 15.92 30.97 0.83
CA ALA A 877 17.06 31.04 -0.08
C ALA A 877 17.49 32.48 -0.39
N ASN A 878 16.54 33.41 -0.36
CA ASN A 878 16.74 34.80 -0.79
C ASN A 878 16.61 35.81 0.34
N ILE A 879 16.29 35.39 1.57
CA ILE A 879 16.00 36.29 2.69
C ILE A 879 17.18 37.21 3.02
N LEU A 880 18.42 36.72 2.84
CA LEU A 880 19.65 37.49 3.08
C LEU A 880 19.89 38.61 2.06
N SER A 881 19.38 38.46 0.83
CA SER A 881 19.43 39.46 -0.24
C SER A 881 18.13 40.23 -0.43
N SER A 882 17.04 39.81 0.23
CA SER A 882 15.71 40.41 0.13
C SER A 882 15.72 41.89 0.53
N ARG A 883 15.08 42.76 -0.24
CA ARG A 883 14.93 44.17 0.12
C ARG A 883 13.99 44.31 1.30
N MET A 884 14.17 45.39 2.07
CA MET A 884 13.35 45.71 3.23
C MET A 884 12.45 46.90 2.91
N THR A 885 11.15 46.68 2.96
CA THR A 885 10.12 47.68 2.69
C THR A 885 9.72 48.36 4.00
N LYS A 886 9.75 49.70 4.00
CA LYS A 886 9.30 50.50 5.14
C LYS A 886 7.78 50.37 5.27
N LEU A 887 7.30 50.17 6.50
CA LEU A 887 5.89 50.20 6.84
C LEU A 887 5.57 51.48 7.62
N ASP A 888 4.31 51.87 7.59
CA ASP A 888 3.83 53.01 8.38
C ASP A 888 3.90 52.69 9.88
N GLY A 889 4.20 53.71 10.69
CA GLY A 889 4.33 53.59 12.15
C GLY A 889 5.77 53.56 12.65
N ARG A 890 5.92 53.67 13.97
CA ARG A 890 7.21 53.62 14.67
C ARG A 890 7.11 52.78 15.94
N ALA A 891 8.13 52.00 16.24
CA ALA A 891 8.18 51.07 17.36
C ALA A 891 9.50 51.16 18.15
N ASN A 892 9.44 50.74 19.42
CA ASN A 892 10.59 50.52 20.31
C ASN A 892 10.76 49.02 20.65
N GLY A 893 10.03 48.14 19.99
CA GLY A 893 10.11 46.70 20.18
C GLY A 893 9.19 45.96 19.22
N ILE A 894 9.55 44.73 18.88
CA ILE A 894 8.81 43.86 17.98
C ILE A 894 8.89 42.41 18.46
N ALA A 895 7.81 41.66 18.27
CA ALA A 895 7.76 40.23 18.51
C ALA A 895 6.93 39.52 17.44
N ALA A 896 7.24 38.25 17.23
CA ALA A 896 6.53 37.37 16.32
C ALA A 896 6.07 36.09 17.05
N GLY A 897 4.96 35.53 16.60
CA GLY A 897 4.43 34.24 17.03
C GLY A 897 4.59 33.15 15.95
N ASN A 898 4.39 31.90 16.35
CA ASN A 898 4.52 30.71 15.50
C ASN A 898 3.46 30.63 14.40
N ASP A 899 2.30 31.25 14.60
CA ASP A 899 1.22 31.40 13.61
C ASP A 899 1.47 32.58 12.64
N GLY A 900 2.65 33.21 12.73
CA GLY A 900 3.01 34.35 11.91
C GLY A 900 2.46 35.69 12.38
N ALA A 901 1.84 35.72 13.56
CA ALA A 901 1.42 36.94 14.21
C ALA A 901 2.61 37.87 14.47
N VAL A 902 2.43 39.18 14.29
CA VAL A 902 3.45 40.19 14.60
C VAL A 902 2.85 41.28 15.48
N MET A 903 3.55 41.65 16.55
CA MET A 903 3.17 42.77 17.41
C MET A 903 4.34 43.69 17.68
N VAL A 904 4.05 44.96 17.89
CA VAL A 904 5.02 46.00 18.22
C VAL A 904 4.61 46.79 19.45
N VAL A 905 5.61 47.20 20.22
CA VAL A 905 5.46 48.27 21.21
C VAL A 905 5.79 49.58 20.52
N GLY A 906 4.79 50.44 20.33
CA GLY A 906 4.94 51.72 19.65
C GLY A 906 5.81 52.70 20.45
N THR A 907 6.44 53.68 19.77
CA THR A 907 7.19 54.76 20.46
C THR A 907 6.31 55.64 21.35
N ASN A 908 4.99 55.52 21.20
CA ASN A 908 3.97 56.16 22.02
C ASN A 908 3.53 55.30 23.22
N GLN A 909 4.29 54.25 23.56
CA GLN A 909 3.99 53.31 24.66
C GLN A 909 2.63 52.63 24.53
N LYS A 910 2.20 52.32 23.29
CA LYS A 910 0.99 51.54 23.02
C LYS A 910 1.35 50.22 22.35
N LEU A 911 0.46 49.23 22.48
CA LEU A 911 0.63 47.92 21.88
C LEU A 911 -0.14 47.82 20.56
N TYR A 912 0.50 47.33 19.51
CA TYR A 912 -0.13 47.14 18.21
C TYR A 912 0.11 45.74 17.67
N GLY A 913 -0.90 45.14 17.06
CA GLY A 913 -0.80 43.90 16.28
C GLY A 913 -0.92 44.17 14.79
N TRP A 914 -0.14 43.47 13.97
CA TRP A 914 -0.21 43.60 12.52
C TRP A 914 -1.43 42.87 11.97
N ASP A 915 -2.34 43.61 11.34
CA ASP A 915 -3.42 43.07 10.53
C ASP A 915 -2.92 42.89 9.11
N GLY A 916 -2.50 41.67 8.78
CA GLY A 916 -1.98 41.36 7.44
C GLY A 916 -3.03 41.48 6.33
N VAL A 917 -4.32 41.40 6.64
CA VAL A 917 -5.41 41.47 5.65
C VAL A 917 -5.58 42.91 5.20
N ASN A 918 -5.64 43.82 6.17
CA ASN A 918 -5.80 45.26 5.90
C ASN A 918 -4.47 46.00 5.75
N GLN A 919 -3.34 45.29 5.89
CA GLN A 919 -1.98 45.85 5.92
C GLN A 919 -1.85 47.06 6.85
N SER A 920 -2.39 46.93 8.07
CA SER A 920 -2.44 48.03 9.03
C SER A 920 -2.17 47.58 10.46
N TRP A 921 -1.86 48.53 11.34
CA TRP A 921 -1.65 48.28 12.76
C TRP A 921 -2.95 48.39 13.54
N LEU A 922 -3.32 47.31 14.23
CA LEU A 922 -4.45 47.26 15.15
C LEU A 922 -3.99 47.61 16.57
N GLU A 923 -4.54 48.66 17.17
CA GLU A 923 -4.26 48.99 18.58
C GLU A 923 -4.88 47.94 19.52
N ILE A 924 -4.05 47.38 20.40
CA ILE A 924 -4.45 46.44 21.46
C ILE A 924 -4.33 47.18 22.79
N LYS A 925 -5.34 47.02 23.65
CA LYS A 925 -5.45 47.73 24.94
C LYS A 925 -5.12 46.81 26.12
N PRO A 926 -3.85 46.70 26.52
CA PRO A 926 -3.48 45.98 27.74
C PRO A 926 -3.85 46.76 29.01
N PRO A 927 -3.81 46.13 30.20
CA PRO A 927 -4.17 46.76 31.48
C PRO A 927 -3.17 47.82 31.97
N SER A 928 -1.97 47.87 31.40
CA SER A 928 -0.88 48.78 31.79
C SER A 928 -0.04 49.14 30.57
N ALA A 929 0.76 50.20 30.66
CA ALA A 929 1.63 50.64 29.57
C ALA A 929 2.69 49.56 29.25
N PRO A 930 2.77 49.08 27.99
CA PRO A 930 3.73 48.06 27.57
C PRO A 930 5.17 48.62 27.51
N ALA A 931 6.10 47.91 28.14
CA ALA A 931 7.54 48.08 27.95
C ALA A 931 8.11 47.04 26.96
N GLN A 932 7.59 45.81 26.99
CA GLN A 932 8.04 44.73 26.11
C GLN A 932 6.86 43.79 25.78
N VAL A 933 6.91 43.15 24.62
CA VAL A 933 5.97 42.09 24.22
C VAL A 933 6.76 40.88 23.71
N VAL A 934 6.26 39.68 24.02
CA VAL A 934 6.66 38.39 23.44
C VAL A 934 5.41 37.54 23.26
N MET A 935 5.37 36.62 22.30
CA MET A 935 4.17 35.78 22.09
C MET A 935 4.53 34.39 21.61
N LYS A 936 3.70 33.41 21.96
CA LYS A 936 3.76 32.08 21.38
C LYS A 936 3.11 32.10 19.99
N ASP A 937 1.92 32.69 19.94
CA ASP A 937 1.04 32.81 18.78
C ASP A 937 0.05 33.96 19.06
N SER A 938 -0.82 34.32 18.11
CA SER A 938 -1.83 35.38 18.27
C SER A 938 -2.83 35.10 19.39
N SER A 939 -2.98 33.85 19.84
CA SER A 939 -3.89 33.47 20.93
C SER A 939 -3.27 33.60 22.31
N THR A 940 -1.94 33.54 22.42
CA THR A 940 -1.20 33.55 23.69
C THR A 940 -0.03 34.54 23.65
N VAL A 941 -0.25 35.72 24.24
CA VAL A 941 0.67 36.85 24.25
C VAL A 941 1.11 37.17 25.68
N TYR A 942 2.37 37.56 25.86
CA TYR A 942 2.89 38.05 27.13
C TYR A 942 3.42 39.47 26.99
N MET A 943 3.13 40.30 27.97
CA MET A 943 3.54 41.70 28.00
C MET A 943 4.22 42.01 29.33
N LEU A 944 5.34 42.73 29.27
CA LEU A 944 5.96 43.37 30.42
C LEU A 944 5.50 44.82 30.48
N SER A 945 5.01 45.28 31.63
CA SER A 945 4.67 46.69 31.83
C SER A 945 5.89 47.53 32.20
N GLU A 946 5.79 48.86 32.09
CA GLU A 946 6.85 49.78 32.55
C GLU A 946 7.18 49.65 34.04
N ASN A 947 6.22 49.18 34.85
CA ASN A 947 6.42 48.94 36.28
C ASN A 947 7.07 47.57 36.57
N GLY A 948 7.41 46.83 35.52
CA GLY A 948 8.04 45.50 35.56
C GLY A 948 7.06 44.35 35.76
N GLU A 949 5.75 44.57 35.72
CA GLU A 949 4.76 43.49 35.91
C GLU A 949 4.51 42.70 34.63
N ILE A 950 4.41 41.37 34.76
CA ILE A 950 4.11 40.48 33.63
C ILE A 950 2.60 40.24 33.51
N TYR A 951 2.06 40.44 32.30
CA TYR A 951 0.68 40.14 31.94
C TYR A 951 0.62 39.05 30.86
N GLN A 952 -0.33 38.14 30.99
CA GLN A 952 -0.67 37.14 29.98
C GLN A 952 -1.99 37.52 29.30
N GLY A 953 -1.97 37.72 27.99
CA GLY A 953 -3.13 37.87 27.13
C GLY A 953 -3.51 36.53 26.52
N GLN A 954 -4.79 36.15 26.61
CA GLN A 954 -5.30 34.91 26.03
C GLN A 954 -6.60 35.16 25.24
N ALA A 955 -6.62 34.74 23.97
CA ALA A 955 -7.82 34.67 23.14
C ALA A 955 -8.49 33.29 23.31
N ARG A 956 -9.82 33.23 23.18
CA ARG A 956 -10.61 31.99 23.32
C ARG A 956 -11.22 31.56 22.02
#